data_AF-A0A1M5SDS1-F1
#
_entry.id   AF-A0A1M5SDS1-F1
#
_cell.length_a   1.000
_cell.length_b   1.000
_cell.length_c   1.000
_cell.angle_alpha   90.00
_cell.angle_beta   90.00
_cell.angle_gamma   90.00
#
_symmetry.space_group_name_H-M   'P 1'
#
loop_
_entity.id
_entity.type
_entity.pdbx_description
1 polymer ?
#
loop_
_entity_poly.entity_id
_entity_poly.type
_entity_poly.pdbx_seq_one_letter_code
_entity_poly.pdbx_strand_id
1 'polypeptide(L)'
;MKNVNEERVVAEIVEGIYIPSIECCWLYKAAMENEDNNYVVEEKYLDKILNGKIDWSFELVKNPYLQDNIDVKYIDGKAYTLDIINVKYNKKYINKKEEIAVNTLDLRIWSYNNGFKFNNNLMKNWKRGSGKARVGDNLFMLNTIVDKSLVWARMDLDFTGEVDIASVRAYESLTLSSLIGTIKFDPKNILVIDDYESKFNWKMSKTWLEGEQLHTENVMMEESNSIWDGEGLLSKKIFEDNEIIKGKGVALLRNRYMKCAGFSCDLEAYYIDYCNSIGADYETFTVTDMFGKEIFVKDIELITTPSAIKIAKFQEEVTRKGYVGEGAWLTYWKERCGTTFGVCKTEHQSHFVSDDGIPKNRLSYQMVNTIPFTKSELSQLVAPEIAYVNKLKNDLDFFLAEVNSIDNSFIDDDEEITKGNQIDVTSAFVAMSHKNSDFQHTQVFKDYRRNFINSYVNKIRTGKILIDSADYCVACGNPVELLNATVGKFDGISELKGNQLYCSRFNNGEDVVGFRNPHVNEGNIGIQVNKYIDDIHTYMNDTENIVFLNSIDYPILSTYQGEDFDIDSNLLTNNTIIVEACKNIGKDKTLIPKNCIKGENVRRELNALNMCIVDKAIAQNYIGQVINLSQEINSKFNHLRYNKLEAQAELDELYKQSSRLSSISCCEIDKAKKQFAKLKIIKELEIIKKDMEFISAEDKRRIKPNFFRYIGDNSADKQRQITNKKHRRDLDAPIIKQYCADNNVNLEEIKKDKEAYKKLLDKSELLELLKVNDSIQKDWIEAQYTKMDTPMDWLQEELDKIADKKGRNATVHVAKLLKENKNKVNHEKVDNVVRKINSLDFMNKAVMGNSELSRKEKHDKVTSNKYNAAKYIKDQKLTKADIVAVMKKCLNTVKHKSNRIDKKSGIESISLEVLFITFGDSLLQLFK
;
A
#
# COMPACT_ATOMS: atom_id res chain seq x y z
N MET A 1 -12.30 45.70 0.62
CA MET A 1 -12.18 44.78 -0.54
C MET A 1 -11.11 43.72 -0.26
N LYS A 2 -11.35 42.87 0.73
CA LYS A 2 -10.59 41.66 1.07
C LYS A 2 -11.67 40.68 1.52
N ASN A 3 -11.86 39.58 0.79
CA ASN A 3 -12.71 38.41 1.09
C ASN A 3 -13.15 37.64 -0.18
N VAL A 4 -12.72 38.02 -1.39
CA VAL A 4 -13.14 37.32 -2.63
C VAL A 4 -12.05 36.35 -3.17
N ASN A 5 -10.84 36.37 -2.63
CA ASN A 5 -9.74 35.49 -3.10
C ASN A 5 -9.49 34.25 -2.24
N GLU A 6 -9.82 34.27 -0.94
CA GLU A 6 -9.63 33.11 -0.05
C GLU A 6 -10.58 31.95 -0.39
N GLU A 7 -11.83 32.23 -0.72
CA GLU A 7 -12.79 31.18 -1.12
C GLU A 7 -12.46 30.57 -2.49
N ARG A 8 -11.80 31.31 -3.38
CA ARG A 8 -11.60 30.89 -4.76
C ARG A 8 -10.46 29.88 -4.93
N VAL A 9 -9.37 30.02 -4.19
CA VAL A 9 -8.22 29.08 -4.25
C VAL A 9 -8.48 27.83 -3.40
N VAL A 10 -9.16 27.96 -2.26
CA VAL A 10 -9.43 26.84 -1.34
C VAL A 10 -10.50 25.88 -1.90
N ALA A 11 -11.51 26.40 -2.61
CA ALA A 11 -12.56 25.56 -3.20
C ALA A 11 -12.11 24.74 -4.42
N GLU A 12 -11.04 25.16 -5.12
CA GLU A 12 -10.60 24.52 -6.37
C GLU A 12 -9.50 23.44 -6.17
N ILE A 13 -8.92 23.33 -4.97
CA ILE A 13 -7.79 22.42 -4.65
C ILE A 13 -8.24 21.20 -3.79
N VAL A 14 -9.54 20.97 -3.63
CA VAL A 14 -10.09 19.88 -2.79
C VAL A 14 -9.62 18.49 -3.26
N GLU A 15 -9.30 18.32 -4.54
CA GLU A 15 -8.72 17.08 -5.06
C GLU A 15 -7.20 16.97 -4.85
N GLY A 16 -6.55 17.97 -4.25
CA GLY A 16 -5.08 18.12 -4.21
C GLY A 16 -4.50 18.76 -5.48
N ILE A 17 -3.17 18.87 -5.53
CA ILE A 17 -2.45 19.51 -6.65
C ILE A 17 -1.43 18.52 -7.22
N TYR A 18 -1.49 18.29 -8.54
CA TYR A 18 -0.46 17.51 -9.24
C TYR A 18 0.85 18.30 -9.33
N ILE A 19 1.97 17.59 -9.12
CA ILE A 19 3.30 18.17 -9.14
C ILE A 19 4.25 17.31 -10.00
N PRO A 20 5.28 17.90 -10.62
CA PRO A 20 6.32 17.15 -11.29
C PRO A 20 7.00 16.13 -10.35
N SER A 21 7.14 14.88 -10.78
CA SER A 21 7.99 13.87 -10.10
C SER A 21 9.16 13.45 -10.97
N ILE A 22 10.34 13.99 -10.68
CA ILE A 22 11.50 13.95 -11.58
C ILE A 22 12.68 13.24 -10.93
N GLU A 23 13.41 12.42 -11.70
CA GLU A 23 14.68 11.85 -11.24
C GLU A 23 15.77 12.92 -11.18
N CYS A 24 16.47 13.03 -10.05
CA CYS A 24 17.48 14.06 -9.82
C CYS A 24 18.60 14.06 -10.88
N CYS A 25 18.92 12.90 -11.48
CA CYS A 25 19.92 12.82 -12.53
C CYS A 25 19.55 13.59 -13.80
N TRP A 26 18.25 13.82 -14.07
CA TRP A 26 17.81 14.64 -15.20
C TRP A 26 17.93 16.13 -14.91
N LEU A 27 17.64 16.55 -13.68
CA LEU A 27 17.87 17.91 -13.22
C LEU A 27 19.37 18.25 -13.23
N TYR A 28 20.20 17.32 -12.73
CA TYR A 28 21.66 17.44 -12.75
C TYR A 28 22.19 17.53 -14.17
N LYS A 29 21.71 16.66 -15.07
CA LYS A 29 22.06 16.70 -16.49
C LYS A 29 21.81 18.08 -17.09
N ALA A 30 20.61 18.62 -16.89
CA ALA A 30 20.26 19.94 -17.40
C ALA A 30 21.15 21.04 -16.81
N ALA A 31 21.48 20.95 -15.53
CA ALA A 31 22.37 21.91 -14.88
C ALA A 31 23.82 21.88 -15.37
N MET A 32 24.30 20.73 -15.89
CA MET A 32 25.67 20.59 -16.38
C MET A 32 25.80 20.76 -17.89
N GLU A 33 24.79 20.36 -18.66
CA GLU A 33 24.86 20.27 -20.13
C GLU A 33 24.10 21.38 -20.86
N ASN A 34 23.12 22.04 -20.22
CA ASN A 34 22.38 23.12 -20.86
C ASN A 34 23.06 24.46 -20.62
N GLU A 35 23.08 25.33 -21.63
CA GLU A 35 23.74 26.66 -21.56
C GLU A 35 23.18 27.56 -20.44
N ASP A 36 21.91 27.39 -20.08
CA ASP A 36 21.22 28.18 -19.05
C ASP A 36 21.18 27.49 -17.66
N ASN A 37 21.77 26.29 -17.56
CA ASN A 37 21.78 25.40 -16.39
C ASN A 37 20.37 25.08 -15.86
N ASN A 38 19.39 24.93 -16.75
CA ASN A 38 17.97 24.89 -16.39
C ASN A 38 17.26 23.67 -17.00
N TYR A 39 16.42 23.03 -16.20
CA TYR A 39 15.50 22.03 -16.71
C TYR A 39 14.20 22.70 -17.14
N VAL A 40 13.97 22.83 -18.45
CA VAL A 40 12.71 23.35 -19.01
C VAL A 40 11.78 22.19 -19.33
N VAL A 41 10.55 22.25 -18.82
CA VAL A 41 9.51 21.28 -19.17
C VAL A 41 9.01 21.59 -20.57
N GLU A 42 9.14 20.63 -21.48
CA GLU A 42 8.45 20.71 -22.77
C GLU A 42 6.98 20.35 -22.58
N GLU A 43 6.08 21.18 -23.13
CA GLU A 43 4.61 21.04 -22.99
C GLU A 43 4.11 19.63 -23.35
N LYS A 44 4.65 19.02 -24.41
CA LYS A 44 4.31 17.64 -24.85
C LYS A 44 4.64 16.53 -23.84
N TYR A 45 5.40 16.85 -22.79
CA TYR A 45 5.78 15.92 -21.72
C TYR A 45 5.17 16.29 -20.37
N LEU A 46 4.39 17.37 -20.29
CA LEU A 46 3.80 17.86 -19.05
C LEU A 46 2.99 16.78 -18.32
N ASP A 47 2.04 16.13 -19.00
CA ASP A 47 1.23 15.04 -18.43
C ASP A 47 2.06 13.87 -17.89
N LYS A 48 3.23 13.61 -18.50
CA LYS A 48 4.09 12.49 -18.12
C LYS A 48 4.88 12.77 -16.84
N ILE A 49 5.20 14.04 -16.60
CA ILE A 49 5.96 14.44 -15.41
C ILE A 49 5.04 14.76 -14.23
N LEU A 50 3.79 15.17 -14.47
CA LEU A 50 2.74 15.42 -13.47
C LEU A 50 2.15 14.13 -12.90
N ASN A 51 3.02 13.24 -12.40
CA ASN A 51 2.64 11.98 -11.75
C ASN A 51 2.96 11.96 -10.25
N GLY A 52 3.43 13.09 -9.70
CA GLY A 52 3.40 13.35 -8.26
C GLY A 52 2.13 14.12 -7.89
N LYS A 53 1.77 14.08 -6.62
CA LYS A 53 0.63 14.81 -6.06
C LYS A 53 0.96 15.31 -4.66
N ILE A 54 0.52 16.51 -4.34
CA ILE A 54 0.35 16.98 -2.97
C ILE A 54 -1.13 16.88 -2.69
N ASP A 55 -1.50 15.97 -1.79
CA ASP A 55 -2.90 15.77 -1.44
C ASP A 55 -3.47 17.02 -0.78
N TRP A 56 -4.78 17.16 -0.84
CA TRP A 56 -5.49 18.16 -0.07
C TRP A 56 -5.13 17.95 1.41
N SER A 57 -4.38 18.89 1.98
CA SER A 57 -3.64 18.69 3.21
C SER A 57 -3.71 19.92 4.09
N PHE A 58 -3.45 19.78 5.38
CA PHE A 58 -3.46 20.93 6.30
C PHE A 58 -2.46 22.01 5.85
N GLU A 59 -1.36 21.62 5.24
CA GLU A 59 -0.39 22.50 4.60
C GLU A 59 -1.04 23.35 3.50
N LEU A 60 -1.72 22.74 2.53
CA LEU A 60 -2.36 23.47 1.42
C LEU A 60 -3.53 24.34 1.89
N VAL A 61 -4.24 23.91 2.93
CA VAL A 61 -5.46 24.60 3.42
C VAL A 61 -5.16 25.72 4.41
N LYS A 62 -4.02 25.68 5.11
CA LYS A 62 -3.72 26.63 6.20
C LYS A 62 -2.39 27.35 6.10
N ASN A 63 -1.52 27.01 5.15
CA ASN A 63 -0.29 27.76 4.94
C ASN A 63 -0.54 28.94 3.98
N PRO A 64 -0.67 30.19 4.48
CA PRO A 64 -0.97 31.34 3.63
C PRO A 64 0.14 31.60 2.60
N TYR A 65 1.38 31.24 2.92
CA TYR A 65 2.49 31.39 1.99
C TYR A 65 2.36 30.49 0.76
N LEU A 66 1.72 29.33 0.88
CA LEU A 66 1.41 28.50 -0.28
C LEU A 66 0.22 29.06 -1.03
N GLN A 67 -0.88 29.33 -0.33
CA GLN A 67 -2.14 29.78 -0.92
C GLN A 67 -1.99 31.05 -1.76
N ASP A 68 -1.18 31.99 -1.28
CA ASP A 68 -1.05 33.31 -1.91
C ASP A 68 0.05 33.37 -2.98
N ASN A 69 0.97 32.41 -3.04
CA ASN A 69 2.22 32.57 -3.81
C ASN A 69 2.54 31.44 -4.80
N ILE A 70 1.84 30.30 -4.79
CA ILE A 70 2.05 29.26 -5.80
C ILE A 70 1.19 29.52 -7.05
N ASP A 71 1.76 29.30 -8.23
CA ASP A 71 1.05 29.37 -9.50
C ASP A 71 0.34 28.03 -9.76
N VAL A 72 -1.00 28.05 -9.66
CA VAL A 72 -1.87 26.89 -9.93
C VAL A 72 -2.46 27.01 -11.32
N LYS A 73 -2.29 25.95 -12.12
CA LYS A 73 -2.79 25.81 -13.48
C LYS A 73 -3.66 24.57 -13.59
N TYR A 74 -4.39 24.46 -14.69
CA TYR A 74 -5.30 23.34 -14.94
C TYR A 74 -4.98 22.64 -16.25
N ILE A 75 -5.04 21.31 -16.22
CA ILE A 75 -4.98 20.45 -17.41
C ILE A 75 -6.04 19.36 -17.28
N ASP A 76 -6.94 19.26 -18.25
CA ASP A 76 -8.08 18.32 -18.23
C ASP A 76 -8.88 18.35 -16.91
N GLY A 77 -9.10 19.55 -16.35
CA GLY A 77 -9.82 19.76 -15.08
C GLY A 77 -9.01 19.50 -13.82
N LYS A 78 -7.76 19.06 -13.92
CA LYS A 78 -6.88 18.76 -12.78
C LYS A 78 -5.95 19.93 -12.47
N ALA A 79 -5.95 20.37 -11.21
CA ALA A 79 -5.02 21.38 -10.72
C ALA A 79 -3.58 20.85 -10.70
N TYR A 80 -2.63 21.64 -11.20
CA TYR A 80 -1.21 21.35 -11.11
C TYR A 80 -0.38 22.61 -10.83
N THR A 81 0.81 22.43 -10.28
CA THR A 81 1.79 23.52 -10.13
C THR A 81 3.18 23.04 -10.54
N LEU A 82 3.99 23.97 -11.03
CA LEU A 82 5.41 23.75 -11.32
C LEU A 82 6.33 24.32 -10.23
N ASP A 83 5.75 25.00 -9.22
CA ASP A 83 6.48 25.65 -8.14
C ASP A 83 6.82 24.70 -6.98
N ILE A 84 6.34 23.46 -7.06
CA ILE A 84 6.67 22.38 -6.14
C ILE A 84 7.01 21.13 -6.95
N ILE A 85 8.08 20.44 -6.58
CA ILE A 85 8.60 19.29 -7.32
C ILE A 85 8.93 18.16 -6.35
N ASN A 86 8.49 16.94 -6.68
CA ASN A 86 8.95 15.73 -6.03
C ASN A 86 10.21 15.22 -6.73
N VAL A 87 11.35 15.25 -6.05
CA VAL A 87 12.62 14.79 -6.60
C VAL A 87 12.93 13.38 -6.10
N LYS A 88 13.18 12.48 -7.06
CA LYS A 88 13.51 11.07 -6.85
C LYS A 88 15.01 10.83 -6.98
N TYR A 89 15.55 9.90 -6.18
CA TYR A 89 16.98 9.60 -6.13
C TYR A 89 17.26 8.11 -6.43
N ASN A 90 16.61 7.57 -7.45
CA ASN A 90 16.70 6.15 -7.79
C ASN A 90 17.82 5.86 -8.80
N LYS A 91 18.21 6.85 -9.59
CA LYS A 91 19.14 6.70 -10.71
C LYS A 91 20.41 7.51 -10.53
N LYS A 92 21.55 6.91 -10.90
CA LYS A 92 22.84 7.59 -11.05
C LYS A 92 22.82 8.41 -12.35
N TYR A 93 23.59 9.49 -12.41
CA TYR A 93 23.88 10.19 -13.66
C TYR A 93 25.12 9.55 -14.31
N ILE A 94 25.08 9.34 -15.63
CA ILE A 94 26.19 8.75 -16.41
C ILE A 94 26.33 9.55 -17.71
N ASN A 95 27.45 10.23 -17.88
CA ASN A 95 27.89 10.78 -19.16
C ASN A 95 28.90 9.82 -19.79
N LYS A 96 28.45 9.08 -20.80
CA LYS A 96 29.31 8.10 -21.49
C LYS A 96 30.40 8.74 -22.35
N LYS A 97 30.24 9.99 -22.78
CA LYS A 97 31.24 10.68 -23.62
C LYS A 97 32.46 11.12 -22.81
N GLU A 98 32.22 11.51 -21.57
CA GLU A 98 33.24 12.06 -20.66
C GLU A 98 33.65 11.08 -19.55
N GLU A 99 33.12 9.85 -19.58
CA GLU A 99 33.31 8.81 -18.54
C GLU A 99 32.95 9.25 -17.11
N ILE A 100 32.08 10.26 -16.97
CA ILE A 100 31.62 10.77 -15.68
C ILE A 100 30.43 9.96 -15.18
N ALA A 101 30.49 9.52 -13.91
CA ALA A 101 29.36 8.91 -13.22
C ALA A 101 29.16 9.56 -11.84
N VAL A 102 27.96 10.09 -11.59
CA VAL A 102 27.60 10.73 -10.31
C VAL A 102 26.59 9.85 -9.59
N ASN A 103 26.89 9.48 -8.34
CA ASN A 103 26.06 8.57 -7.56
C ASN A 103 24.85 9.27 -6.93
N THR A 104 23.92 8.52 -6.34
CA THR A 104 22.67 9.09 -5.82
C THR A 104 22.84 9.92 -4.54
N LEU A 105 23.92 9.72 -3.77
CA LEU A 105 24.25 10.56 -2.63
C LEU A 105 24.78 11.91 -3.09
N ASP A 106 25.70 11.92 -4.06
CA ASP A 106 26.26 13.17 -4.61
C ASP A 106 25.19 14.02 -5.29
N LEU A 107 24.25 13.38 -6.01
CA LEU A 107 23.07 14.06 -6.58
C LEU A 107 22.20 14.70 -5.48
N ARG A 108 22.04 14.03 -4.33
CA ARG A 108 21.31 14.60 -3.19
C ARG A 108 22.04 15.77 -2.58
N ILE A 109 23.35 15.64 -2.34
CA ILE A 109 24.20 16.73 -1.82
C ILE A 109 24.14 17.95 -2.74
N TRP A 110 24.29 17.74 -4.05
CA TRP A 110 24.19 18.80 -5.05
C TRP A 110 22.85 19.55 -4.97
N SER A 111 21.75 18.81 -5.01
CA SER A 111 20.41 19.41 -5.00
C SER A 111 20.05 20.07 -3.67
N TYR A 112 20.48 19.53 -2.53
CA TYR A 112 20.17 20.10 -1.21
C TYR A 112 20.99 21.36 -0.92
N ASN A 113 22.28 21.39 -1.32
CA ASN A 113 23.15 22.53 -1.06
C ASN A 113 22.78 23.75 -1.91
N ASN A 114 22.58 23.54 -3.21
CA ASN A 114 22.51 24.64 -4.17
C ASN A 114 21.09 24.89 -4.70
N GLY A 115 20.18 23.95 -4.48
CA GLY A 115 18.95 23.90 -5.26
C GLY A 115 19.25 23.59 -6.74
N PHE A 116 18.28 23.90 -7.60
CA PHE A 116 18.43 23.79 -9.05
C PHE A 116 17.45 24.71 -9.77
N LYS A 117 17.77 25.10 -11.01
CA LYS A 117 16.83 25.82 -11.87
C LYS A 117 15.88 24.85 -12.55
N PHE A 118 14.58 25.10 -12.40
CA PHE A 118 13.51 24.37 -13.06
C PHE A 118 12.52 25.38 -13.63
N ASN A 119 12.26 25.28 -14.93
CA ASN A 119 11.40 26.20 -15.67
C ASN A 119 11.74 27.69 -15.39
N ASN A 120 13.04 28.01 -15.38
CA ASN A 120 13.63 29.33 -15.07
C ASN A 120 13.54 29.77 -13.59
N ASN A 121 12.93 28.97 -12.73
CA ASN A 121 12.78 29.25 -11.31
C ASN A 121 13.81 28.50 -10.46
N LEU A 122 14.38 29.15 -9.45
CA LEU A 122 15.26 28.48 -8.48
C LEU A 122 14.42 27.69 -7.47
N MET A 123 14.68 26.39 -7.40
CA MET A 123 14.02 25.45 -6.49
C MET A 123 14.96 25.08 -5.35
N LYS A 124 14.47 25.08 -4.11
CA LYS A 124 15.21 24.72 -2.90
C LYS A 124 14.55 23.58 -2.13
N ASN A 125 15.35 22.89 -1.32
CA ASN A 125 14.86 21.81 -0.46
C ASN A 125 13.77 22.33 0.47
N TRP A 126 12.62 21.66 0.50
CA TRP A 126 11.51 22.01 1.36
C TRP A 126 11.29 20.97 2.46
N LYS A 127 10.60 19.85 2.16
CA LYS A 127 10.13 18.89 3.16
C LYS A 127 10.10 17.45 2.65
N ARG A 128 9.88 16.51 3.57
CA ARG A 128 9.53 15.12 3.24
C ARG A 128 8.69 14.45 4.33
N GLY A 129 7.52 13.93 3.94
CA GLY A 129 6.75 13.03 4.80
C GLY A 129 7.49 11.70 5.02
N SER A 130 7.16 10.98 6.10
CA SER A 130 7.79 9.70 6.46
C SER A 130 7.72 8.64 5.36
N GLY A 131 6.62 8.58 4.61
CA GLY A 131 6.47 7.68 3.46
C GLY A 131 7.47 8.00 2.34
N LYS A 132 7.55 9.29 1.94
CA LYS A 132 8.50 9.77 0.92
C LYS A 132 9.96 9.55 1.36
N ALA A 133 10.26 9.77 2.65
CA ALA A 133 11.58 9.53 3.21
C ALA A 133 12.08 8.10 2.97
N ARG A 134 11.22 7.09 3.19
CA ARG A 134 11.56 5.66 3.04
C ARG A 134 11.79 5.23 1.60
N VAL A 135 11.19 5.91 0.62
CA VAL A 135 11.47 5.67 -0.81
C VAL A 135 12.59 6.59 -1.34
N GLY A 136 13.10 7.48 -0.49
CA GLY A 136 14.17 8.40 -0.81
C GLY A 136 13.72 9.66 -1.56
N ASP A 137 12.44 9.94 -1.64
CA ASP A 137 11.92 11.13 -2.30
C ASP A 137 12.01 12.37 -1.38
N ASN A 138 12.11 13.56 -1.99
CA ASN A 138 12.09 14.82 -1.28
C ASN A 138 11.36 15.90 -2.07
N LEU A 139 10.61 16.77 -1.39
CA LEU A 139 9.93 17.90 -2.02
C LEU A 139 10.87 19.11 -2.09
N PHE A 140 10.84 19.78 -3.24
CA PHE A 140 11.50 21.04 -3.50
C PHE A 140 10.47 22.10 -3.84
N MET A 141 10.72 23.32 -3.43
CA MET A 141 9.80 24.45 -3.58
C MET A 141 10.52 25.67 -4.12
N LEU A 142 9.78 26.56 -4.77
CA LEU A 142 10.26 27.86 -5.20
C LEU A 142 11.01 28.59 -4.06
N ASN A 143 12.22 29.07 -4.38
CA ASN A 143 13.11 29.73 -3.42
C ASN A 143 12.49 30.95 -2.75
N THR A 144 11.57 31.66 -3.41
CA THR A 144 10.91 32.85 -2.84
C THR A 144 9.89 32.54 -1.75
N ILE A 145 9.48 31.27 -1.59
CA ILE A 145 8.39 30.85 -0.68
C ILE A 145 8.90 29.88 0.39
N VAL A 146 9.89 29.04 0.06
CA VAL A 146 10.31 27.88 0.87
C VAL A 146 10.59 28.22 2.34
N ASP A 147 11.32 29.30 2.62
CA ASP A 147 11.72 29.67 3.98
C ASP A 147 10.50 30.07 4.82
N LYS A 148 9.59 30.87 4.25
CA LYS A 148 8.36 31.29 4.93
C LYS A 148 7.43 30.10 5.19
N SER A 149 7.33 29.18 4.22
CA SER A 149 6.55 27.96 4.38
C SER A 149 7.11 27.07 5.51
N LEU A 150 8.44 26.93 5.60
CA LEU A 150 9.09 26.18 6.69
C LEU A 150 8.89 26.85 8.04
N VAL A 151 9.04 28.17 8.14
CA VAL A 151 8.79 28.95 9.36
C VAL A 151 7.37 28.72 9.86
N TRP A 152 6.36 28.79 8.97
CA TRP A 152 4.97 28.49 9.34
C TRP A 152 4.81 27.09 9.90
N ALA A 153 5.38 26.08 9.23
CA ALA A 153 5.23 24.69 9.62
C ALA A 153 5.95 24.33 10.91
N ARG A 154 7.08 24.99 11.16
CA ARG A 154 7.86 24.89 12.38
C ARG A 154 7.30 25.73 13.52
N MET A 155 6.15 26.40 13.30
CA MET A 155 5.57 27.33 14.27
C MET A 155 6.63 28.33 14.77
N ASP A 156 7.41 28.90 13.86
CA ASP A 156 8.52 29.81 14.12
C ASP A 156 9.67 29.25 14.96
N LEU A 157 9.71 27.96 15.31
CA LEU A 157 10.82 27.37 16.07
C LEU A 157 12.13 27.40 15.28
N ASP A 158 13.19 27.84 15.95
CA ASP A 158 14.54 27.92 15.38
C ASP A 158 15.38 26.72 15.83
N PHE A 159 15.75 25.88 14.87
CA PHE A 159 16.59 24.70 15.10
C PHE A 159 18.07 25.05 14.89
N THR A 160 18.61 25.91 15.76
CA THR A 160 20.04 26.27 15.76
C THR A 160 20.88 25.29 16.58
N GLY A 161 22.09 24.97 16.11
CA GLY A 161 22.97 23.99 16.76
C GLY A 161 22.65 22.55 16.37
N GLU A 162 23.08 21.60 17.20
CA GLU A 162 22.86 20.17 16.94
C GLU A 162 21.45 19.73 17.33
N VAL A 163 20.71 19.15 16.38
CA VAL A 163 19.32 18.69 16.58
C VAL A 163 19.13 17.27 16.04
N ASP A 164 18.07 16.59 16.48
CA ASP A 164 17.63 15.36 15.83
C ASP A 164 16.92 15.69 14.50
N ILE A 165 17.70 15.70 13.43
CA ILE A 165 17.22 16.00 12.06
C ILE A 165 16.09 15.06 11.64
N ALA A 166 16.10 13.78 12.05
CA ALA A 166 15.07 12.82 11.65
C ALA A 166 13.71 13.24 12.24
N SER A 167 13.67 13.54 13.55
CA SER A 167 12.49 14.04 14.24
C SER A 167 12.01 15.39 13.69
N VAL A 168 12.89 16.39 13.56
CA VAL A 168 12.53 17.73 13.07
C VAL A 168 11.83 17.64 11.71
N ARG A 169 12.42 16.92 10.76
CA ARG A 169 11.89 16.80 9.40
C ARG A 169 10.62 15.96 9.31
N ALA A 170 10.49 14.94 10.17
CA ALA A 170 9.27 14.15 10.27
C ALA A 170 8.08 15.00 10.78
N TYR A 171 8.31 15.82 11.80
CA TYR A 171 7.23 16.56 12.46
C TYR A 171 6.85 17.87 11.75
N GLU A 172 7.78 18.58 11.11
CA GLU A 172 7.46 19.74 10.24
C GLU A 172 6.60 19.35 9.01
N SER A 173 6.59 18.06 8.68
CA SER A 173 5.90 17.50 7.51
C SER A 173 4.54 16.87 7.85
N LEU A 174 4.10 16.85 9.12
CA LEU A 174 2.81 16.26 9.50
C LEU A 174 1.63 16.91 8.79
N THR A 175 1.74 18.21 8.52
CA THR A 175 0.76 19.03 7.81
C THR A 175 0.57 18.63 6.34
N LEU A 176 1.49 17.86 5.75
CA LEU A 176 1.36 17.34 4.38
C LEU A 176 0.46 16.10 4.28
N SER A 177 -0.07 15.60 5.40
CA SER A 177 -0.96 14.44 5.39
C SER A 177 -2.26 14.77 4.64
N SER A 178 -2.72 13.84 3.80
CA SER A 178 -4.01 13.95 3.11
C SER A 178 -5.15 14.10 4.12
N LEU A 179 -6.10 14.98 3.83
CA LEU A 179 -7.29 15.25 4.61
C LEU A 179 -8.53 14.76 3.87
N ILE A 180 -9.52 14.32 4.64
CA ILE A 180 -10.91 14.16 4.20
C ILE A 180 -11.78 15.36 4.62
N GLY A 181 -11.27 16.20 5.53
CA GLY A 181 -11.99 17.37 6.01
C GLY A 181 -11.22 18.25 6.97
N THR A 182 -11.89 19.28 7.48
CA THR A 182 -11.44 20.07 8.63
C THR A 182 -12.58 20.29 9.60
N ILE A 183 -12.29 20.25 10.89
CA ILE A 183 -13.19 20.61 11.99
C ILE A 183 -12.63 21.81 12.75
N LYS A 184 -13.45 22.43 13.60
CA LYS A 184 -13.06 23.60 14.39
C LYS A 184 -13.43 23.44 15.86
N PHE A 185 -12.49 23.76 16.74
CA PHE A 185 -12.67 23.88 18.18
C PHE A 185 -11.50 24.68 18.78
N ASP A 186 -11.65 25.22 19.99
CA ASP A 186 -10.65 26.13 20.56
C ASP A 186 -9.53 25.34 21.27
N PRO A 187 -8.23 25.56 20.97
CA PRO A 187 -7.14 24.89 21.67
C PRO A 187 -7.13 25.10 23.20
N LYS A 188 -7.78 26.16 23.71
CA LYS A 188 -7.94 26.37 25.15
C LYS A 188 -8.85 25.30 25.81
N ASN A 189 -9.76 24.72 25.03
CA ASN A 189 -10.74 23.70 25.43
C ASN A 189 -10.15 22.28 25.37
N ILE A 190 -8.85 22.16 25.11
CA ILE A 190 -8.14 20.88 25.13
C ILE A 190 -7.58 20.65 26.53
N LEU A 191 -8.08 19.62 27.22
CA LEU A 191 -7.46 19.12 28.44
C LEU A 191 -6.32 18.17 28.08
N VAL A 192 -5.11 18.48 28.54
CA VAL A 192 -3.94 17.61 28.37
C VAL A 192 -3.55 17.06 29.73
N ILE A 193 -3.61 15.75 29.91
CA ILE A 193 -3.19 15.07 31.14
C ILE A 193 -1.91 14.26 30.91
N ASP A 194 -1.25 13.82 31.97
CA ASP A 194 -0.06 12.98 31.85
C ASP A 194 -0.33 11.66 31.11
N ASP A 195 0.65 11.22 30.32
CA ASP A 195 0.68 9.85 29.81
C ASP A 195 0.82 8.85 30.99
N TYR A 196 0.23 7.67 30.86
CA TYR A 196 0.36 6.61 31.84
C TYR A 196 1.15 5.41 31.29
N GLU A 197 2.12 4.95 32.08
CA GLU A 197 2.97 3.81 31.78
C GLU A 197 2.61 2.63 32.68
N SER A 198 1.98 1.60 32.12
CA SER A 198 1.74 0.34 32.84
C SER A 198 2.97 -0.55 32.78
N LYS A 199 3.53 -0.87 33.95
CA LYS A 199 4.75 -1.69 34.10
C LYS A 199 4.46 -3.03 34.75
N PHE A 200 4.86 -4.11 34.09
CA PHE A 200 4.59 -5.47 34.55
C PHE A 200 5.67 -6.44 34.06
N ASN A 201 5.77 -7.62 34.68
CA ASN A 201 6.74 -8.65 34.27
C ASN A 201 6.10 -9.66 33.31
N TRP A 202 6.78 -9.97 32.21
CA TRP A 202 6.32 -10.98 31.24
C TRP A 202 7.48 -11.78 30.65
N LYS A 203 7.21 -13.03 30.24
CA LYS A 203 8.19 -13.85 29.52
C LYS A 203 8.13 -13.51 28.03
N MET A 204 9.22 -12.98 27.48
CA MET A 204 9.25 -12.50 26.10
C MET A 204 10.48 -13.01 25.35
N SER A 205 10.40 -13.00 24.03
CA SER A 205 11.56 -13.19 23.15
C SER A 205 12.19 -11.82 22.88
N LYS A 206 13.13 -11.44 23.75
CA LYS A 206 13.75 -10.12 23.78
C LYS A 206 14.85 -10.04 22.73
N THR A 207 14.82 -9.01 21.88
CA THR A 207 15.92 -8.69 20.95
C THR A 207 16.56 -7.36 21.31
N TRP A 208 17.87 -7.34 21.48
CA TRP A 208 18.63 -6.11 21.77
C TRP A 208 19.96 -6.08 21.02
N LEU A 209 20.56 -4.89 20.98
CA LEU A 209 21.84 -4.64 20.34
C LEU A 209 22.92 -4.44 21.39
N GLU A 210 24.03 -5.19 21.29
CA GLU A 210 25.25 -5.00 22.06
C GLU A 210 26.39 -4.67 21.10
N GLY A 211 26.86 -3.42 21.13
CA GLY A 211 27.76 -2.90 20.10
C GLY A 211 27.09 -2.88 18.72
N GLU A 212 27.58 -3.70 17.79
CA GLU A 212 26.98 -3.93 16.46
C GLU A 212 26.38 -5.34 16.32
N GLN A 213 26.37 -6.14 17.39
CA GLN A 213 25.86 -7.51 17.40
C GLN A 213 24.44 -7.57 17.94
N LEU A 214 23.58 -8.31 17.25
CA LEU A 214 22.18 -8.48 17.63
C LEU A 214 22.00 -9.80 18.39
N HIS A 215 21.33 -9.71 19.53
CA HIS A 215 21.07 -10.84 20.42
C HIS A 215 19.56 -11.05 20.56
N THR A 216 19.14 -12.30 20.65
CA THR A 216 17.74 -12.66 20.91
C THR A 216 17.68 -13.79 21.93
N GLU A 217 16.99 -13.56 23.04
CA GLU A 217 16.85 -14.54 24.11
C GLU A 217 15.44 -14.54 24.70
N ASN A 218 15.04 -15.70 25.23
CA ASN A 218 13.76 -15.88 25.89
C ASN A 218 13.97 -15.64 27.39
N VAL A 219 13.38 -14.56 27.92
CA VAL A 219 13.70 -14.05 29.25
C VAL A 219 12.46 -13.45 29.92
N MET A 220 12.37 -13.59 31.25
CA MET A 220 11.45 -12.79 32.06
C MET A 220 11.97 -11.36 32.14
N MET A 221 11.20 -10.39 31.70
CA MET A 221 11.59 -8.99 31.71
C MET A 221 10.44 -8.08 32.16
N GLU A 222 10.79 -6.90 32.66
CA GLU A 222 9.85 -5.80 32.85
C GLU A 222 9.49 -5.23 31.48
N GLU A 223 8.19 -5.15 31.23
CA GLU A 223 7.56 -4.52 30.08
C GLU A 223 6.90 -3.21 30.52
N SER A 224 6.86 -2.21 29.63
CA SER A 224 6.17 -0.93 29.84
C SER A 224 5.28 -0.64 28.63
N ASN A 225 3.99 -0.43 28.87
CA ASN A 225 3.03 0.02 27.87
C ASN A 225 2.64 1.48 28.14
N SER A 226 2.74 2.31 27.10
CA SER A 226 2.17 3.65 27.09
C SER A 226 0.70 3.53 26.65
N ILE A 227 -0.22 3.59 27.60
CA ILE A 227 -1.58 3.07 27.40
C ILE A 227 -2.49 3.99 26.56
N TRP A 228 -2.07 5.23 26.31
CA TRP A 228 -2.80 6.25 25.54
C TRP A 228 -1.94 6.92 24.45
N ASP A 229 -0.82 6.30 24.01
CA ASP A 229 0.12 6.93 23.07
C ASP A 229 -0.56 7.27 21.73
N GLY A 230 -0.80 8.57 21.51
CA GLY A 230 -1.32 9.10 20.26
C GLY A 230 -2.83 9.23 20.16
N GLU A 231 -3.61 8.87 21.19
CA GLU A 231 -5.07 9.01 21.18
C GLU A 231 -5.60 10.21 21.97
N GLY A 232 -6.92 10.38 21.93
CA GLY A 232 -7.66 11.35 22.74
C GLY A 232 -9.16 11.11 22.66
N LEU A 233 -9.90 11.73 23.56
CA LEU A 233 -11.36 11.68 23.62
C LEU A 233 -11.93 13.00 23.13
N LEU A 234 -12.45 13.00 21.90
CA LEU A 234 -13.03 14.16 21.24
C LEU A 234 -14.54 14.19 21.51
N SER A 235 -15.05 15.34 21.92
CA SER A 235 -16.47 15.53 22.25
C SER A 235 -17.38 15.05 21.13
N LYS A 236 -18.37 14.22 21.48
CA LYS A 236 -19.43 13.74 20.60
C LYS A 236 -20.16 14.87 19.89
N LYS A 237 -20.33 16.03 20.53
CA LYS A 237 -20.91 17.23 19.92
C LYS A 237 -20.12 17.68 18.69
N ILE A 238 -18.78 17.59 18.72
CA ILE A 238 -17.94 17.90 17.55
C ILE A 238 -18.21 16.91 16.42
N PHE A 239 -18.48 15.64 16.70
CA PHE A 239 -18.90 14.69 15.67
C PHE A 239 -20.26 15.03 15.08
N GLU A 240 -21.23 15.39 15.93
CA GLU A 240 -22.60 15.69 15.52
C GLU A 240 -22.72 16.99 14.71
N ASP A 241 -21.94 18.02 15.07
CA ASP A 241 -21.92 19.33 14.42
C ASP A 241 -21.14 19.35 13.09
N ASN A 242 -20.36 18.30 12.78
CA ASN A 242 -19.48 18.25 11.59
C ASN A 242 -19.83 17.09 10.67
N GLU A 243 -20.49 17.39 9.54
CA GLU A 243 -20.96 16.40 8.56
C GLU A 243 -19.88 15.42 8.05
N ILE A 244 -18.59 15.80 8.03
CA ILE A 244 -17.48 14.95 7.55
C ILE A 244 -17.21 13.76 8.47
N ILE A 245 -17.45 13.94 9.78
CA ILE A 245 -17.19 12.92 10.81
C ILE A 245 -18.48 12.48 11.52
N LYS A 246 -19.64 13.01 11.10
CA LYS A 246 -20.93 12.65 11.69
C LYS A 246 -21.21 11.15 11.55
N GLY A 247 -21.62 10.53 12.65
CA GLY A 247 -21.85 9.08 12.72
C GLY A 247 -20.58 8.23 12.76
N LYS A 248 -19.40 8.85 12.85
CA LYS A 248 -18.12 8.17 13.06
C LYS A 248 -17.76 8.07 14.54
N GLY A 249 -16.98 7.06 14.89
CA GLY A 249 -16.46 6.83 16.23
C GLY A 249 -15.04 7.34 16.43
N VAL A 250 -14.27 7.62 15.36
CA VAL A 250 -12.91 8.18 15.49
C VAL A 250 -12.58 9.13 14.34
N ALA A 251 -11.79 10.16 14.65
CA ALA A 251 -11.20 11.09 13.69
C ALA A 251 -9.70 11.26 13.93
N LEU A 252 -8.86 10.94 12.94
CA LEU A 252 -7.42 11.23 13.01
C LEU A 252 -7.16 12.71 12.76
N LEU A 253 -6.89 13.45 13.82
CA LEU A 253 -6.67 14.89 13.82
C LEU A 253 -5.23 15.27 13.45
N ARG A 254 -5.12 16.31 12.64
CA ARG A 254 -3.88 16.97 12.25
C ARG A 254 -3.92 18.46 12.55
N ASN A 255 -2.82 18.93 13.12
CA ASN A 255 -2.43 20.32 13.16
C ASN A 255 -0.88 20.36 13.05
N ARG A 256 -0.28 21.54 13.02
CA ARG A 256 1.17 21.71 13.20
C ARG A 256 1.59 21.03 14.50
N TYR A 257 2.53 20.10 14.38
CA TYR A 257 3.02 19.24 15.47
C TYR A 257 1.96 18.42 16.24
N MET A 258 0.79 18.14 15.67
CA MET A 258 -0.20 17.27 16.30
C MET A 258 -0.53 16.04 15.44
N LYS A 259 -0.59 14.88 16.10
CA LYS A 259 -1.16 13.63 15.59
C LYS A 259 -1.98 13.02 16.72
N CYS A 260 -3.30 13.10 16.64
CA CYS A 260 -4.19 12.57 17.67
C CYS A 260 -5.31 11.76 17.02
N ALA A 261 -5.49 10.51 17.40
CA ALA A 261 -6.72 9.78 17.12
C ALA A 261 -7.79 10.19 18.13
N GLY A 262 -8.69 11.09 17.73
CA GLY A 262 -9.77 11.56 18.59
C GLY A 262 -10.98 10.62 18.50
N PHE A 263 -11.21 9.83 19.54
CA PHE A 263 -12.37 8.95 19.69
C PHE A 263 -13.58 9.71 20.21
N SER A 264 -14.75 9.49 19.60
CA SER A 264 -16.00 10.17 19.97
C SER A 264 -16.42 9.74 21.36
N CYS A 265 -16.54 10.73 22.24
CA CYS A 265 -16.88 10.54 23.65
C CYS A 265 -17.92 11.55 24.12
N ASP A 266 -18.91 11.07 24.87
CA ASP A 266 -19.94 11.89 25.53
C ASP A 266 -19.39 12.51 26.83
N LEU A 267 -18.47 13.47 26.65
CA LEU A 267 -17.79 14.16 27.76
C LEU A 267 -18.78 14.87 28.69
N GLU A 268 -19.85 15.44 28.13
CA GLU A 268 -20.90 16.11 28.89
C GLU A 268 -21.60 15.11 29.83
N ALA A 269 -22.07 13.97 29.31
CA ALA A 269 -22.69 12.93 30.12
C ALA A 269 -21.76 12.45 31.24
N TYR A 270 -20.50 12.13 30.90
CA TYR A 270 -19.51 11.67 31.88
C TYR A 270 -19.32 12.67 33.03
N TYR A 271 -19.09 13.95 32.72
CA TYR A 271 -18.84 14.95 33.74
C TYR A 271 -20.09 15.30 34.55
N ILE A 272 -21.29 15.27 33.95
CA ILE A 272 -22.56 15.40 34.69
C ILE A 272 -22.70 14.25 35.69
N ASP A 273 -22.51 13.01 35.26
CA ASP A 273 -22.60 11.83 36.13
C ASP A 273 -21.56 11.86 37.25
N TYR A 274 -20.33 12.26 36.93
CA TYR A 274 -19.29 12.46 37.92
C TYR A 274 -19.67 13.55 38.95
N CYS A 275 -20.09 14.73 38.50
CA CYS A 275 -20.48 15.83 39.38
C CYS A 275 -21.65 15.43 40.30
N ASN A 276 -22.66 14.75 39.75
CA ASN A 276 -23.78 14.19 40.51
C ASN A 276 -23.29 13.20 41.58
N SER A 277 -22.31 12.34 41.25
CA SER A 277 -21.77 11.35 42.17
C SER A 277 -21.05 11.93 43.40
N ILE A 278 -20.54 13.18 43.30
CA ILE A 278 -19.82 13.86 44.38
C ILE A 278 -20.57 15.08 44.94
N GLY A 279 -21.77 15.39 44.43
CA GLY A 279 -22.55 16.56 44.83
C GLY A 279 -21.94 17.89 44.38
N ALA A 280 -21.21 17.91 43.27
CA ALA A 280 -20.66 19.11 42.64
C ALA A 280 -21.60 19.65 41.54
N ASP A 281 -21.41 20.90 41.14
CA ASP A 281 -22.15 21.56 40.06
C ASP A 281 -21.36 21.54 38.75
N TYR A 282 -21.87 20.86 37.73
CA TYR A 282 -21.27 20.75 36.40
C TYR A 282 -20.95 22.12 35.77
N GLU A 283 -21.77 23.14 36.02
CA GLU A 283 -21.59 24.46 35.43
C GLU A 283 -20.37 25.21 35.98
N THR A 284 -19.86 24.80 37.15
CA THR A 284 -18.76 25.47 37.85
C THR A 284 -17.61 24.54 38.20
N PHE A 285 -17.74 23.23 37.97
CA PHE A 285 -16.70 22.25 38.26
C PHE A 285 -15.51 22.39 37.30
N THR A 286 -14.31 22.32 37.88
CA THR A 286 -13.04 22.45 37.16
C THR A 286 -12.17 21.24 37.40
N VAL A 287 -11.37 20.91 36.38
CA VAL A 287 -10.27 19.96 36.45
C VAL A 287 -8.98 20.66 36.03
N THR A 288 -7.83 20.06 36.32
CA THR A 288 -6.53 20.63 35.98
C THR A 288 -5.86 19.88 34.86
N ASP A 289 -5.19 20.59 33.96
CA ASP A 289 -4.23 19.97 33.03
C ASP A 289 -2.98 19.46 33.77
N MET A 290 -2.10 18.76 33.06
CA MET A 290 -0.86 18.18 33.58
C MET A 290 0.10 19.21 34.23
N PHE A 291 -0.10 20.51 34.02
CA PHE A 291 0.69 21.59 34.62
C PHE A 291 -0.09 22.38 35.69
N GLY A 292 -1.25 21.88 36.12
CA GLY A 292 -2.05 22.47 37.19
C GLY A 292 -2.94 23.63 36.75
N LYS A 293 -3.14 23.87 35.45
CA LYS A 293 -4.04 24.92 34.97
C LYS A 293 -5.48 24.43 34.98
N GLU A 294 -6.36 25.19 35.64
CA GLU A 294 -7.79 24.88 35.73
C GLU A 294 -8.52 25.10 34.40
N ILE A 295 -9.45 24.19 34.09
CA ILE A 295 -10.36 24.22 32.94
C ILE A 295 -11.73 23.78 33.44
N PHE A 296 -12.80 24.49 33.05
CA PHE A 296 -14.16 24.06 33.33
C PHE A 296 -14.49 22.80 32.55
N VAL A 297 -15.06 21.79 33.19
CA VAL A 297 -15.37 20.52 32.52
C VAL A 297 -16.36 20.67 31.37
N LYS A 298 -17.28 21.64 31.48
CA LYS A 298 -18.24 21.98 30.42
C LYS A 298 -17.62 22.59 29.16
N ASP A 299 -16.42 23.15 29.28
CA ASP A 299 -15.70 23.76 28.16
C ASP A 299 -14.80 22.76 27.43
N ILE A 300 -14.60 21.55 27.98
CA ILE A 300 -13.67 20.58 27.39
C ILE A 300 -14.25 20.00 26.10
N GLU A 301 -13.50 20.13 25.01
CA GLU A 301 -13.85 19.58 23.70
C GLU A 301 -12.95 18.40 23.30
N LEU A 302 -11.75 18.29 23.88
CA LEU A 302 -10.81 17.20 23.65
C LEU A 302 -10.00 16.90 24.92
N ILE A 303 -9.94 15.64 25.33
CA ILE A 303 -8.97 15.13 26.31
C ILE A 303 -7.86 14.40 25.55
N THR A 304 -6.59 14.65 25.84
CA THR A 304 -5.46 13.93 25.23
C THR A 304 -4.23 13.99 26.13
N THR A 305 -3.10 13.48 25.66
CA THR A 305 -1.84 13.42 26.39
C THR A 305 -0.67 14.04 25.57
N PRO A 306 0.50 14.31 26.18
CA PRO A 306 1.67 14.84 25.48
C PRO A 306 2.09 14.04 24.26
N SER A 307 1.92 12.72 24.32
CA SER A 307 2.24 11.82 23.21
C SER A 307 1.59 12.26 21.89
N ALA A 308 0.36 12.78 21.89
CA ALA A 308 -0.34 13.26 20.69
C ALA A 308 0.18 14.61 20.14
N ILE A 309 0.88 15.40 20.97
CA ILE A 309 1.37 16.75 20.64
C ILE A 309 2.90 16.73 20.54
N LYS A 310 3.39 16.45 19.33
CA LYS A 310 4.80 16.17 19.03
C LYS A 310 5.75 17.37 19.26
N ILE A 311 5.22 18.58 19.48
CA ILE A 311 6.03 19.76 19.84
C ILE A 311 6.65 19.65 21.24
N ALA A 312 6.11 18.80 22.12
CA ALA A 312 6.67 18.54 23.45
C ALA A 312 8.15 18.08 23.38
N LYS A 313 8.55 17.45 22.27
CA LYS A 313 9.94 17.04 22.00
C LYS A 313 10.91 18.20 21.77
N PHE A 314 10.40 19.42 21.56
CA PHE A 314 11.16 20.62 21.21
C PHE A 314 11.03 21.71 22.29
N GLN A 315 10.85 21.32 23.55
CA GLN A 315 10.77 22.22 24.71
C GLN A 315 11.96 23.19 24.80
N GLU A 316 13.18 22.73 24.49
CA GLU A 316 14.38 23.59 24.42
C GLU A 316 14.17 24.77 23.46
N GLU A 317 13.52 24.51 22.33
CA GLU A 317 13.36 25.49 21.24
C GLU A 317 12.21 26.45 21.51
N VAL A 318 11.16 25.94 22.16
CA VAL A 318 10.10 26.77 22.72
C VAL A 318 10.66 27.72 23.78
N THR A 319 11.57 27.24 24.64
CA THR A 319 12.15 28.05 25.71
C THR A 319 12.93 29.24 25.15
N ARG A 320 13.64 29.05 24.03
CA ARG A 320 14.35 30.13 23.32
C ARG A 320 13.41 31.21 22.76
N LYS A 321 12.12 30.95 22.63
CA LYS A 321 11.09 31.94 22.24
C LYS A 321 10.54 32.75 23.42
N GLY A 322 11.10 32.58 24.62
CA GLY A 322 10.72 33.34 25.81
C GLY A 322 9.59 32.71 26.64
N TYR A 323 9.15 31.51 26.29
CA TYR A 323 8.23 30.74 27.12
C TYR A 323 9.05 29.98 28.17
N VAL A 324 8.66 30.02 29.43
CA VAL A 324 9.43 29.41 30.52
C VAL A 324 8.56 28.52 31.39
N GLY A 325 9.17 27.56 32.07
CA GLY A 325 8.48 26.58 32.91
C GLY A 325 8.11 25.28 32.17
N GLU A 326 7.65 24.29 32.93
CA GLU A 326 7.38 22.94 32.43
C GLU A 326 6.24 22.92 31.40
N GLY A 327 5.25 23.80 31.55
CA GLY A 327 4.13 23.96 30.60
C GLY A 327 4.38 24.90 29.42
N ALA A 328 5.63 25.30 29.17
CA ALA A 328 5.98 26.26 28.11
C ALA A 328 5.57 25.77 26.72
N TRP A 329 5.90 24.53 26.34
CA TRP A 329 5.51 23.96 25.04
C TRP A 329 3.99 23.90 24.85
N LEU A 330 3.23 23.55 25.89
CA LEU A 330 1.78 23.42 25.78
C LEU A 330 1.13 24.79 25.59
N THR A 331 1.58 25.78 26.36
CA THR A 331 1.14 27.18 26.24
C THR A 331 1.49 27.72 24.86
N TYR A 332 2.74 27.55 24.43
CA TYR A 332 3.23 27.96 23.12
C TYR A 332 2.39 27.38 21.97
N TRP A 333 2.07 26.09 22.09
CA TRP A 333 1.30 25.38 21.08
C TRP A 333 -0.16 25.84 21.04
N LYS A 334 -0.86 25.87 22.19
CA LYS A 334 -2.27 26.31 22.27
C LYS A 334 -2.47 27.73 21.73
N GLU A 335 -1.53 28.64 22.00
CA GLU A 335 -1.59 30.03 21.51
C GLU A 335 -1.36 30.17 20.00
N ARG A 336 -0.72 29.19 19.35
CA ARG A 336 -0.29 29.31 17.94
C ARG A 336 -0.89 28.28 17.00
N CYS A 337 -1.38 27.13 17.45
CA CYS A 337 -1.87 26.07 16.57
C CYS A 337 -3.17 26.47 15.83
N GLY A 338 -3.91 27.44 16.37
CA GLY A 338 -5.17 27.93 15.81
C GLY A 338 -6.32 26.95 16.01
N THR A 339 -7.53 27.37 15.63
CA THR A 339 -8.77 26.65 15.97
C THR A 339 -9.22 25.61 14.93
N THR A 340 -8.47 25.42 13.84
CA THR A 340 -8.83 24.46 12.81
C THR A 340 -7.95 23.23 12.90
N PHE A 341 -8.56 22.05 12.83
CA PHE A 341 -7.89 20.76 12.82
C PHE A 341 -8.27 20.02 11.55
N GLY A 342 -7.29 19.48 10.83
CA GLY A 342 -7.55 18.60 9.69
C GLY A 342 -7.96 17.21 10.16
N VAL A 343 -8.91 16.59 9.46
CA VAL A 343 -9.27 15.18 9.65
C VAL A 343 -8.64 14.38 8.52
N CYS A 344 -7.75 13.46 8.85
CA CYS A 344 -7.06 12.60 7.87
C CYS A 344 -7.84 11.35 7.50
N LYS A 345 -8.48 10.72 8.49
CA LYS A 345 -9.07 9.39 8.37
C LYS A 345 -10.10 9.18 9.47
N THR A 346 -11.13 8.40 9.17
CA THR A 346 -12.10 7.85 10.11
C THR A 346 -12.07 6.33 10.04
N GLU A 347 -12.82 5.64 10.89
CA GLU A 347 -13.08 4.21 10.73
C GLU A 347 -14.08 3.95 9.58
N HIS A 348 -13.90 2.80 8.92
CA HIS A 348 -14.71 2.37 7.79
C HIS A 348 -14.95 0.85 7.86
N GLN A 349 -16.15 0.43 7.48
CA GLN A 349 -16.48 -0.97 7.27
C GLN A 349 -15.77 -1.50 6.02
N SER A 350 -15.42 -2.79 6.03
CA SER A 350 -14.91 -3.51 4.86
C SER A 350 -15.81 -3.32 3.63
N HIS A 351 -15.18 -3.22 2.46
CA HIS A 351 -15.86 -3.27 1.18
C HIS A 351 -16.40 -4.67 0.83
N PHE A 352 -15.95 -5.72 1.53
CA PHE A 352 -16.47 -7.07 1.37
C PHE A 352 -17.51 -7.33 2.45
N VAL A 353 -18.77 -7.42 2.04
CA VAL A 353 -19.91 -7.74 2.91
C VAL A 353 -20.73 -8.80 2.19
N SER A 354 -21.21 -9.83 2.88
CA SER A 354 -22.17 -10.78 2.27
C SER A 354 -23.55 -10.16 2.10
N ASP A 355 -24.39 -10.85 1.33
CA ASP A 355 -25.80 -10.50 1.13
C ASP A 355 -26.60 -10.35 2.44
N ASP A 356 -26.15 -10.99 3.53
CA ASP A 356 -26.74 -10.94 4.88
C ASP A 356 -26.15 -9.85 5.79
N GLY A 357 -25.26 -9.00 5.27
CA GLY A 357 -24.66 -7.89 6.01
C GLY A 357 -23.44 -8.26 6.85
N ILE A 358 -22.97 -9.52 6.81
CA ILE A 358 -21.79 -9.92 7.59
C ILE A 358 -20.52 -9.36 6.94
N PRO A 359 -19.67 -8.61 7.68
CA PRO A 359 -18.42 -8.10 7.16
C PRO A 359 -17.42 -9.23 6.90
N LYS A 360 -16.70 -9.12 5.78
CA LYS A 360 -15.67 -10.06 5.34
C LYS A 360 -14.37 -9.32 5.15
N ASN A 361 -13.26 -10.02 5.32
CA ASN A 361 -11.97 -9.45 4.94
C ASN A 361 -11.01 -10.55 4.50
N ARG A 362 -9.86 -10.16 3.95
CA ARG A 362 -8.87 -11.10 3.40
C ARG A 362 -7.70 -11.27 4.36
N LEU A 363 -7.34 -12.53 4.58
CA LEU A 363 -6.06 -12.87 5.20
C LEU A 363 -4.88 -12.43 4.31
N SER A 364 -3.68 -12.38 4.88
CA SER A 364 -2.43 -12.24 4.12
C SER A 364 -1.67 -13.58 4.11
N TYR A 365 -0.75 -13.79 3.15
CA TYR A 365 0.13 -14.96 3.21
C TYR A 365 0.93 -15.06 4.51
N GLN A 366 1.22 -13.91 5.14
CA GLN A 366 1.92 -13.86 6.43
C GLN A 366 1.05 -14.46 7.54
N MET A 367 -0.24 -14.12 7.57
CA MET A 367 -1.20 -14.69 8.51
C MET A 367 -1.42 -16.18 8.23
N VAL A 368 -1.69 -16.57 6.98
CA VAL A 368 -1.94 -17.98 6.64
C VAL A 368 -0.74 -18.85 6.97
N ASN A 369 0.49 -18.41 6.70
CA ASN A 369 1.71 -19.18 6.96
C ASN A 369 2.10 -19.25 8.44
N THR A 370 1.49 -18.44 9.32
CA THR A 370 1.81 -18.41 10.75
C THR A 370 0.71 -19.04 11.59
N ILE A 371 -0.57 -18.94 11.22
CA ILE A 371 -1.65 -19.64 11.94
C ILE A 371 -1.34 -21.15 11.92
N PRO A 372 -1.36 -21.85 13.07
CA PRO A 372 -0.97 -23.25 13.16
C PRO A 372 -2.10 -24.19 12.72
N PHE A 373 -2.62 -23.98 11.51
CA PHE A 373 -3.68 -24.81 10.94
C PHE A 373 -3.23 -26.27 10.83
N THR A 374 -4.19 -27.18 10.94
CA THR A 374 -4.11 -28.51 10.36
C THR A 374 -4.46 -28.45 8.86
N LYS A 375 -4.06 -29.48 8.10
CA LYS A 375 -4.47 -29.63 6.69
C LYS A 375 -5.98 -29.59 6.51
N SER A 376 -6.72 -30.21 7.43
CA SER A 376 -8.18 -30.28 7.39
C SER A 376 -8.81 -28.90 7.61
N GLU A 377 -8.38 -28.18 8.64
CA GLU A 377 -8.87 -26.83 8.96
C GLU A 377 -8.62 -25.88 7.79
N LEU A 378 -7.41 -25.89 7.20
CA LEU A 378 -7.13 -25.05 6.04
C LEU A 378 -8.00 -25.42 4.83
N SER A 379 -8.19 -26.71 4.55
CA SER A 379 -9.06 -27.16 3.46
C SER A 379 -10.49 -26.67 3.66
N GLN A 380 -11.00 -26.72 4.89
CA GLN A 380 -12.33 -26.19 5.25
C GLN A 380 -12.40 -24.67 5.09
N LEU A 381 -11.38 -23.93 5.53
CA LEU A 381 -11.31 -22.48 5.40
C LEU A 381 -11.34 -22.02 3.93
N VAL A 382 -10.68 -22.75 3.04
CA VAL A 382 -10.55 -22.42 1.61
C VAL A 382 -11.72 -22.95 0.77
N ALA A 383 -12.50 -23.90 1.29
CA ALA A 383 -13.60 -24.53 0.55
C ALA A 383 -14.63 -23.53 -0.04
N PRO A 384 -15.06 -22.46 0.67
CA PRO A 384 -15.97 -21.45 0.11
C PRO A 384 -15.40 -20.75 -1.13
N GLU A 385 -14.10 -20.41 -1.11
CA GLU A 385 -13.39 -19.78 -2.24
C GLU A 385 -13.33 -20.72 -3.46
N ILE A 386 -13.05 -22.01 -3.23
CA ILE A 386 -13.06 -23.02 -4.29
C ILE A 386 -14.47 -23.21 -4.85
N ALA A 387 -15.50 -23.22 -4.00
CA ALA A 387 -16.89 -23.30 -4.43
C ALA A 387 -17.28 -22.10 -5.28
N TYR A 388 -16.87 -20.89 -4.88
CA TYR A 388 -17.07 -19.65 -5.63
C TYR A 388 -16.39 -19.71 -7.01
N VAL A 389 -15.11 -20.13 -7.08
CA VAL A 389 -14.40 -20.33 -8.35
C VAL A 389 -15.10 -21.37 -9.23
N ASN A 390 -15.58 -22.46 -8.66
CA ASN A 390 -16.34 -23.46 -9.39
C ASN A 390 -17.68 -22.92 -9.90
N LYS A 391 -18.35 -22.03 -9.15
CA LYS A 391 -19.57 -21.34 -9.62
C LYS A 391 -19.24 -20.42 -10.79
N LEU A 392 -18.20 -19.59 -10.68
CA LEU A 392 -17.69 -18.76 -11.80
C LEU A 392 -17.34 -19.58 -13.05
N LYS A 393 -16.91 -20.84 -12.91
CA LYS A 393 -16.59 -21.76 -14.03
C LYS A 393 -17.82 -22.42 -14.66
N ASN A 394 -18.83 -22.76 -13.85
CA ASN A 394 -19.92 -23.65 -14.26
C ASN A 394 -21.25 -22.94 -14.49
N ASP A 395 -21.45 -21.76 -13.90
CA ASP A 395 -22.67 -20.97 -13.99
C ASP A 395 -22.38 -19.70 -14.80
N LEU A 396 -23.01 -19.57 -15.97
CA LEU A 396 -22.81 -18.40 -16.84
C LEU A 396 -23.47 -17.16 -16.25
N ASP A 397 -24.70 -17.29 -15.75
CA ASP A 397 -25.47 -16.15 -15.26
C ASP A 397 -24.80 -15.57 -14.02
N PHE A 398 -24.32 -16.43 -13.13
CA PHE A 398 -23.48 -16.01 -12.00
C PHE A 398 -22.20 -15.29 -12.46
N PHE A 399 -21.47 -15.85 -13.44
CA PHE A 399 -20.28 -15.19 -13.97
C PHE A 399 -20.60 -13.81 -14.56
N LEU A 400 -21.68 -13.68 -15.34
CA LEU A 400 -22.09 -12.40 -15.93
C LEU A 400 -22.52 -11.40 -14.86
N ALA A 401 -23.21 -11.84 -13.81
CA ALA A 401 -23.59 -11.02 -12.67
C ALA A 401 -22.35 -10.49 -11.91
N GLU A 402 -21.41 -11.39 -11.57
CA GLU A 402 -20.16 -11.02 -10.90
C GLU A 402 -19.37 -10.00 -11.73
N VAL A 403 -19.19 -10.28 -13.02
CA VAL A 403 -18.49 -9.39 -13.96
C VAL A 403 -19.19 -8.02 -14.09
N ASN A 404 -20.52 -7.96 -14.04
CA ASN A 404 -21.27 -6.70 -14.01
C ASN A 404 -21.17 -5.96 -12.67
N SER A 405 -21.10 -6.69 -11.55
CA SER A 405 -20.98 -6.11 -10.20
C SER A 405 -19.63 -5.42 -9.96
N ILE A 406 -18.63 -5.75 -10.79
CA ILE A 406 -17.27 -5.17 -10.73
C ILE A 406 -17.24 -3.73 -11.23
N ASP A 407 -18.33 -3.24 -11.85
CA ASP A 407 -18.55 -1.81 -11.97
C ASP A 407 -18.79 -1.27 -10.54
N ASN A 408 -17.70 -0.82 -9.90
CA ASN A 408 -17.60 0.10 -8.73
C ASN A 408 -17.01 -0.37 -7.37
N SER A 409 -16.26 -1.47 -7.25
CA SER A 409 -15.75 -1.87 -5.90
C SER A 409 -14.37 -2.53 -5.81
N PHE A 410 -13.64 -2.71 -6.92
CA PHE A 410 -12.36 -3.46 -6.90
C PHE A 410 -11.09 -2.62 -7.09
N ILE A 411 -11.17 -1.31 -6.89
CA ILE A 411 -9.98 -0.47 -6.86
C ILE A 411 -9.54 -0.34 -5.40
N ASP A 412 -8.46 -1.04 -5.04
CA ASP A 412 -7.67 -0.80 -3.82
C ASP A 412 -7.36 0.70 -3.72
N ASP A 413 -7.30 1.22 -2.48
CA ASP A 413 -7.09 2.62 -2.04
C ASP A 413 -5.77 3.30 -2.50
N ASP A 414 -5.34 3.13 -3.74
CA ASP A 414 -4.27 3.91 -4.37
C ASP A 414 -4.69 4.53 -5.73
N GLU A 415 -5.97 4.46 -6.12
CA GLU A 415 -6.47 5.16 -7.32
C GLU A 415 -7.99 5.32 -7.30
N GLU A 416 -8.49 6.43 -6.74
CA GLU A 416 -9.81 6.92 -7.14
C GLU A 416 -9.78 7.26 -8.63
N ILE A 417 -10.31 6.36 -9.47
CA ILE A 417 -10.79 6.73 -10.80
C ILE A 417 -12.31 6.74 -10.72
N THR A 418 -12.81 7.96 -10.59
CA THR A 418 -14.21 8.38 -10.66
C THR A 418 -15.04 7.59 -11.68
N LYS A 419 -16.18 7.10 -11.18
CA LYS A 419 -17.39 6.77 -11.92
C LYS A 419 -17.69 7.84 -12.97
N GLY A 420 -17.79 7.40 -14.21
CA GLY A 420 -18.22 8.22 -15.34
C GLY A 420 -17.26 8.11 -16.52
N ASN A 421 -17.58 7.23 -17.47
CA ASN A 421 -16.99 7.11 -18.82
C ASN A 421 -15.96 5.98 -19.09
N GLN A 422 -16.06 4.84 -18.42
CA GLN A 422 -15.38 3.61 -18.87
C GLN A 422 -16.36 2.45 -19.03
N ILE A 423 -17.04 2.40 -20.18
CA ILE A 423 -17.68 1.16 -20.62
C ILE A 423 -16.55 0.20 -21.03
N ASP A 424 -16.08 -0.61 -20.09
CA ASP A 424 -15.01 -1.60 -20.30
C ASP A 424 -15.53 -2.84 -21.07
N VAL A 425 -14.60 -3.63 -21.63
CA VAL A 425 -14.79 -4.92 -22.35
C VAL A 425 -15.85 -5.82 -21.70
N THR A 426 -15.85 -5.79 -20.37
CA THR A 426 -16.77 -6.40 -19.42
C THR A 426 -18.24 -6.16 -19.78
N SER A 427 -18.70 -4.91 -19.87
CA SER A 427 -20.09 -4.59 -20.22
C SER A 427 -20.43 -4.99 -21.66
N ALA A 428 -19.45 -4.91 -22.58
CA ALA A 428 -19.61 -5.32 -23.98
C ALA A 428 -19.85 -6.82 -24.12
N PHE A 429 -19.09 -7.63 -23.40
CA PHE A 429 -19.16 -9.09 -23.49
C PHE A 429 -20.42 -9.61 -22.82
N VAL A 430 -20.85 -8.97 -21.73
CA VAL A 430 -22.15 -9.21 -21.10
C VAL A 430 -23.27 -8.89 -22.09
N ALA A 431 -23.29 -7.68 -22.65
CA ALA A 431 -24.33 -7.25 -23.57
C ALA A 431 -24.40 -8.13 -24.84
N MET A 432 -23.25 -8.57 -25.37
CA MET A 432 -23.20 -9.52 -26.49
C MET A 432 -23.72 -10.90 -26.10
N SER A 433 -23.45 -11.38 -24.87
CA SER A 433 -23.95 -12.66 -24.37
C SER A 433 -25.47 -12.64 -24.17
N HIS A 434 -26.03 -11.53 -23.68
CA HIS A 434 -27.47 -11.31 -23.62
C HIS A 434 -28.10 -11.19 -25.01
N LYS A 435 -27.42 -10.54 -25.95
CA LYS A 435 -27.92 -10.37 -27.32
C LYS A 435 -27.95 -11.69 -28.08
N ASN A 436 -26.92 -12.51 -27.92
CA ASN A 436 -26.79 -13.80 -28.59
C ASN A 436 -26.08 -14.80 -27.67
N SER A 437 -26.81 -15.80 -27.18
CA SER A 437 -26.31 -16.79 -26.24
C SER A 437 -25.13 -17.61 -26.78
N ASP A 438 -24.97 -17.75 -28.10
CA ASP A 438 -23.84 -18.47 -28.70
C ASP A 438 -22.51 -17.70 -28.57
N PHE A 439 -22.56 -16.40 -28.23
CA PHE A 439 -21.36 -15.60 -27.96
C PHE A 439 -20.52 -16.20 -26.83
N GLN A 440 -21.16 -16.84 -25.84
CA GLN A 440 -20.48 -17.54 -24.74
C GLN A 440 -19.57 -18.69 -25.24
N HIS A 441 -19.80 -19.20 -26.45
CA HIS A 441 -19.05 -20.30 -27.05
C HIS A 441 -17.90 -19.80 -27.94
N THR A 442 -17.71 -18.49 -28.07
CA THR A 442 -16.61 -17.89 -28.82
C THR A 442 -15.28 -18.00 -28.09
N GLN A 443 -14.17 -17.98 -28.84
CA GLN A 443 -12.83 -18.07 -28.25
C GLN A 443 -12.53 -16.86 -27.35
N VAL A 444 -12.90 -15.66 -27.80
CA VAL A 444 -12.72 -14.41 -27.06
C VAL A 444 -13.43 -14.42 -25.71
N PHE A 445 -14.69 -14.89 -25.65
CA PHE A 445 -15.41 -15.00 -24.38
C PHE A 445 -14.80 -16.07 -23.47
N LYS A 446 -14.45 -17.24 -24.01
CA LYS A 446 -13.80 -18.32 -23.25
C LYS A 446 -12.47 -17.87 -22.65
N ASP A 447 -11.68 -17.07 -23.36
CA ASP A 447 -10.41 -16.55 -22.86
C ASP A 447 -10.60 -15.42 -21.85
N TYR A 448 -11.59 -14.54 -22.05
CA TYR A 448 -11.96 -13.53 -21.05
C TYR A 448 -12.37 -14.18 -19.72
N ARG A 449 -13.33 -15.12 -19.75
CA ARG A 449 -13.77 -15.87 -18.56
C ARG A 449 -12.60 -16.60 -17.89
N ARG A 450 -11.72 -17.24 -18.67
CA ARG A 450 -10.52 -17.90 -18.14
C ARG A 450 -9.59 -16.90 -17.44
N ASN A 451 -9.30 -15.77 -18.08
CA ASN A 451 -8.39 -14.76 -17.54
C ASN A 451 -8.95 -14.11 -16.26
N PHE A 452 -10.25 -13.84 -16.25
CA PHE A 452 -10.97 -13.35 -15.08
C PHE A 452 -10.81 -14.30 -13.88
N ILE A 453 -11.17 -15.57 -14.09
CA ILE A 453 -11.09 -16.61 -13.05
C ILE A 453 -9.64 -16.83 -12.61
N ASN A 454 -8.69 -16.87 -13.56
CA ASN A 454 -7.27 -17.01 -13.23
C ASN A 454 -6.75 -15.82 -12.42
N SER A 455 -7.19 -14.60 -12.71
CA SER A 455 -6.84 -13.41 -11.90
C SER A 455 -7.31 -13.58 -10.46
N TYR A 456 -8.57 -14.02 -10.28
CA TYR A 456 -9.13 -14.30 -8.96
C TYR A 456 -8.36 -15.40 -8.22
N VAL A 457 -8.15 -16.57 -8.85
CA VAL A 457 -7.37 -17.68 -8.29
C VAL A 457 -5.94 -17.25 -7.94
N ASN A 458 -5.29 -16.47 -8.80
CA ASN A 458 -3.94 -15.96 -8.52
C ASN A 458 -3.91 -15.05 -7.30
N LYS A 459 -4.96 -14.26 -7.02
CA LYS A 459 -5.07 -13.51 -5.76
C LYS A 459 -5.13 -14.46 -4.56
N ILE A 460 -5.98 -15.49 -4.60
CA ILE A 460 -6.05 -16.48 -3.50
C ILE A 460 -4.71 -17.18 -3.28
N ARG A 461 -4.00 -17.55 -4.36
CA ARG A 461 -2.65 -18.16 -4.27
C ARG A 461 -1.64 -17.32 -3.50
N THR A 462 -1.87 -16.01 -3.36
CA THR A 462 -1.06 -15.10 -2.52
C THR A 462 -1.50 -15.04 -1.05
N GLY A 463 -2.32 -15.99 -0.59
CA GLY A 463 -2.85 -16.07 0.77
C GLY A 463 -4.03 -15.13 1.04
N LYS A 464 -4.56 -14.45 0.01
CA LYS A 464 -5.71 -13.53 0.10
C LYS A 464 -7.03 -14.30 0.13
N ILE A 465 -7.20 -15.16 1.13
CA ILE A 465 -8.42 -15.92 1.40
C ILE A 465 -9.44 -14.97 2.03
N LEU A 466 -10.63 -14.82 1.43
CA LEU A 466 -11.73 -14.07 2.02
C LEU A 466 -12.37 -14.91 3.14
N ILE A 467 -12.50 -14.33 4.32
CA ILE A 467 -13.09 -14.97 5.50
C ILE A 467 -14.26 -14.15 6.03
N ASP A 468 -15.27 -14.87 6.53
CA ASP A 468 -16.46 -14.27 7.13
C ASP A 468 -16.18 -13.79 8.55
N SER A 469 -17.00 -12.83 9.01
CA SER A 469 -16.91 -12.22 10.32
C SER A 469 -15.50 -11.72 10.63
N ALA A 470 -14.96 -10.92 9.72
CA ALA A 470 -13.63 -10.36 9.82
C ALA A 470 -13.59 -8.93 9.30
N ASP A 471 -12.96 -8.03 10.04
CA ASP A 471 -12.77 -6.63 9.61
C ASP A 471 -11.68 -5.96 10.44
N TYR A 472 -11.12 -4.87 9.89
CA TYR A 472 -10.19 -4.02 10.61
C TYR A 472 -10.95 -3.14 11.60
N CYS A 473 -10.51 -3.18 12.85
CA CYS A 473 -10.99 -2.31 13.92
C CYS A 473 -9.86 -1.37 14.32
N VAL A 474 -10.15 -0.06 14.43
CA VAL A 474 -9.21 0.92 14.97
C VAL A 474 -9.05 0.67 16.47
N ALA A 475 -7.81 0.59 16.95
CA ALA A 475 -7.50 0.34 18.34
C ALA A 475 -7.61 1.62 19.18
N CYS A 476 -8.32 1.54 20.30
CA CYS A 476 -8.41 2.55 21.35
C CYS A 476 -7.93 1.94 22.68
N GLY A 477 -7.06 2.64 23.40
CA GLY A 477 -6.49 2.17 24.65
C GLY A 477 -7.28 2.69 25.83
N ASN A 478 -7.84 1.79 26.65
CA ASN A 478 -8.30 2.13 28.01
C ASN A 478 -9.01 3.52 28.16
N PRO A 479 -10.07 3.83 27.39
CA PRO A 479 -10.62 5.19 27.33
C PRO A 479 -11.38 5.60 28.59
N VAL A 480 -12.00 4.66 29.29
CA VAL A 480 -12.68 4.92 30.57
C VAL A 480 -11.65 5.28 31.64
N GLU A 481 -10.48 4.63 31.61
CA GLU A 481 -9.36 5.01 32.48
C GLU A 481 -8.85 6.43 32.16
N LEU A 482 -8.84 6.85 30.88
CA LEU A 482 -8.50 8.22 30.48
C LEU A 482 -9.50 9.24 31.05
N LEU A 483 -10.80 8.96 30.99
CA LEU A 483 -11.84 9.77 31.63
C LEU A 483 -11.61 9.87 33.15
N ASN A 484 -11.42 8.72 33.81
CA ASN A 484 -11.19 8.63 35.25
C ASN A 484 -9.92 9.36 35.70
N ALA A 485 -8.89 9.42 34.87
CA ALA A 485 -7.67 10.16 35.16
C ALA A 485 -7.91 11.68 35.21
N THR A 486 -8.83 12.21 34.40
CA THR A 486 -9.15 13.67 34.40
C THR A 486 -9.74 14.17 35.71
N VAL A 487 -10.33 13.27 36.50
CA VAL A 487 -10.99 13.56 37.77
C VAL A 487 -10.29 12.90 38.97
N GLY A 488 -9.08 12.38 38.78
CA GLY A 488 -8.26 11.76 39.83
C GLY A 488 -8.81 10.43 40.38
N LYS A 489 -9.69 9.73 39.65
CA LYS A 489 -10.25 8.42 40.03
C LYS A 489 -9.46 7.23 39.49
N PHE A 490 -8.61 7.42 38.49
CA PHE A 490 -7.83 6.32 37.93
C PHE A 490 -6.72 5.89 38.90
N ASP A 491 -6.72 4.61 39.27
CA ASP A 491 -5.82 4.00 40.26
C ASP A 491 -4.79 3.06 39.62
N GLY A 492 -4.70 3.04 38.29
CA GLY A 492 -3.80 2.16 37.56
C GLY A 492 -4.40 0.79 37.21
N ILE A 493 -5.68 0.54 37.51
CA ILE A 493 -6.36 -0.74 37.25
C ILE A 493 -7.36 -0.58 36.09
N SER A 494 -7.27 -1.44 35.08
CA SER A 494 -8.20 -1.47 33.94
C SER A 494 -9.52 -2.19 34.25
N GLU A 495 -10.65 -1.74 33.71
CA GLU A 495 -11.91 -2.49 33.75
C GLU A 495 -11.84 -3.79 32.92
N LEU A 496 -11.24 -3.72 31.73
CA LEU A 496 -10.91 -4.89 30.92
C LEU A 496 -9.69 -5.62 31.53
N LYS A 497 -9.81 -6.92 31.79
CA LYS A 497 -8.77 -7.71 32.48
C LYS A 497 -7.97 -8.59 31.53
N GLY A 498 -6.64 -8.53 31.62
CA GLY A 498 -5.75 -9.43 30.89
C GLY A 498 -5.98 -9.36 29.38
N ASN A 499 -6.35 -10.49 28.77
CA ASN A 499 -6.59 -10.60 27.32
C ASN A 499 -8.01 -10.18 26.88
N GLN A 500 -8.75 -9.46 27.72
CA GLN A 500 -10.06 -8.93 27.35
C GLN A 500 -9.94 -7.73 26.41
N LEU A 501 -10.90 -7.63 25.50
CA LEU A 501 -11.16 -6.45 24.67
C LEU A 501 -12.66 -6.14 24.70
N TYR A 502 -13.05 -4.94 24.27
CA TYR A 502 -14.44 -4.63 23.93
C TYR A 502 -14.53 -4.30 22.44
N CYS A 503 -15.47 -4.94 21.74
CA CYS A 503 -15.92 -4.55 20.42
C CYS A 503 -17.39 -4.93 20.29
N SER A 504 -18.23 -3.98 19.91
CA SER A 504 -19.69 -4.15 19.77
C SER A 504 -20.09 -5.21 18.74
N ARG A 505 -19.21 -5.46 17.76
CA ARG A 505 -19.39 -6.46 16.71
C ARG A 505 -19.42 -7.91 17.23
N PHE A 506 -18.77 -8.19 18.36
CA PHE A 506 -18.69 -9.52 18.93
C PHE A 506 -19.63 -9.66 20.12
N ASN A 507 -20.04 -10.88 20.44
CA ASN A 507 -20.84 -11.16 21.62
C ASN A 507 -19.99 -11.11 22.89
N ASN A 508 -20.61 -10.82 24.03
CA ASN A 508 -19.93 -10.90 25.32
C ASN A 508 -19.49 -12.34 25.63
N GLY A 509 -18.21 -12.52 25.98
CA GLY A 509 -17.59 -13.82 26.23
C GLY A 509 -17.10 -14.56 24.98
N GLU A 510 -17.21 -13.95 23.79
CA GLU A 510 -16.80 -14.56 22.53
C GLU A 510 -15.28 -14.53 22.34
N ASP A 511 -14.72 -15.63 21.83
CA ASP A 511 -13.30 -15.69 21.48
C ASP A 511 -13.02 -14.93 20.18
N VAL A 512 -12.02 -14.05 20.22
CA VAL A 512 -11.63 -13.21 19.10
C VAL A 512 -10.14 -13.42 18.83
N VAL A 513 -9.78 -13.59 17.57
CA VAL A 513 -8.39 -13.58 17.11
C VAL A 513 -8.12 -12.30 16.35
N GLY A 514 -6.99 -11.67 16.64
CA GLY A 514 -6.58 -10.45 15.95
C GLY A 514 -5.19 -10.53 15.35
N PHE A 515 -5.00 -9.75 14.27
CA PHE A 515 -3.74 -9.61 13.57
C PHE A 515 -3.44 -8.15 13.25
N ARG A 516 -2.18 -7.75 13.36
CA ARG A 516 -1.68 -6.47 12.85
C ARG A 516 -0.64 -6.71 11.77
N ASN A 517 -0.67 -5.89 10.72
CA ASN A 517 0.33 -5.92 9.66
C ASN A 517 1.45 -4.88 9.91
N PRO A 518 2.71 -5.17 9.52
CA PRO A 518 3.17 -6.44 8.96
C PRO A 518 3.05 -7.57 10.00
N HIS A 519 2.71 -8.78 9.56
CA HIS A 519 2.60 -9.92 10.47
C HIS A 519 3.85 -10.80 10.32
N VAL A 520 4.54 -11.09 11.42
CA VAL A 520 5.86 -11.75 11.35
C VAL A 520 5.81 -13.20 11.79
N ASN A 521 5.32 -13.51 13.00
CA ASN A 521 5.31 -14.88 13.52
C ASN A 521 4.13 -15.15 14.47
N GLU A 522 4.01 -16.40 14.91
CA GLU A 522 2.92 -16.88 15.79
C GLU A 522 2.77 -16.11 17.10
N GLY A 523 3.86 -15.59 17.69
CA GLY A 523 3.78 -14.79 18.92
C GLY A 523 3.19 -13.39 18.72
N ASN A 524 2.94 -12.98 17.47
CA ASN A 524 2.23 -11.74 17.14
C ASN A 524 0.73 -11.93 16.89
N ILE A 525 0.18 -13.12 17.17
CA ILE A 525 -1.25 -13.40 17.07
C ILE A 525 -1.92 -13.01 18.40
N GLY A 526 -2.89 -12.09 18.31
CA GLY A 526 -3.74 -11.76 19.45
C GLY A 526 -4.82 -12.82 19.64
N ILE A 527 -4.95 -13.34 20.87
CA ILE A 527 -6.00 -14.29 21.27
C ILE A 527 -6.72 -13.68 22.46
N GLN A 528 -7.92 -13.17 22.22
CA GLN A 528 -8.68 -12.36 23.17
C GLN A 528 -10.07 -12.93 23.42
N VAL A 529 -10.70 -12.40 24.46
CA VAL A 529 -12.11 -12.64 24.76
C VAL A 529 -12.81 -11.30 24.78
N ASN A 530 -13.88 -11.17 24.01
CA ASN A 530 -14.70 -9.97 24.02
C ASN A 530 -15.46 -9.85 25.34
N LYS A 531 -15.48 -8.67 25.95
CA LYS A 531 -16.11 -8.41 27.23
C LYS A 531 -16.88 -7.10 27.14
N TYR A 532 -18.17 -7.14 27.45
CA TYR A 532 -18.99 -5.93 27.52
C TYR A 532 -18.70 -5.14 28.79
N ILE A 533 -18.56 -3.83 28.62
CA ILE A 533 -18.25 -2.85 29.64
C ILE A 533 -19.26 -1.71 29.50
N ASP A 534 -20.05 -1.48 30.54
CA ASP A 534 -21.18 -0.54 30.50
C ASP A 534 -20.70 0.91 30.30
N ASP A 535 -19.60 1.30 30.93
CA ASP A 535 -19.04 2.65 30.80
C ASP A 535 -18.51 2.94 29.39
N ILE A 536 -17.90 1.94 28.73
CA ILE A 536 -17.51 2.07 27.32
C ILE A 536 -18.76 2.28 26.46
N HIS A 537 -19.79 1.45 26.64
CA HIS A 537 -21.03 1.57 25.87
C HIS A 537 -21.78 2.88 26.14
N THR A 538 -21.68 3.43 27.36
CA THR A 538 -22.37 4.64 27.78
C THR A 538 -21.68 5.90 27.25
N TYR A 539 -20.35 5.98 27.40
CA TYR A 539 -19.61 7.22 27.14
C TYR A 539 -18.87 7.24 25.81
N MET A 540 -18.63 6.10 25.16
CA MET A 540 -17.91 6.04 23.87
C MET A 540 -18.87 5.76 22.72
N ASN A 541 -18.53 6.22 21.51
CA ASN A 541 -19.19 5.75 20.29
C ASN A 541 -18.56 4.44 19.82
N ASP A 542 -19.07 3.32 20.31
CA ASP A 542 -18.53 1.97 20.14
C ASP A 542 -18.91 1.30 18.81
N THR A 543 -18.62 1.96 17.68
CA THR A 543 -18.93 1.41 16.35
C THR A 543 -18.28 0.04 16.11
N GLU A 544 -18.85 -0.77 15.20
CA GLU A 544 -18.36 -2.13 14.89
C GLU A 544 -16.91 -2.18 14.37
N ASN A 545 -16.35 -1.04 13.97
CA ASN A 545 -15.00 -0.87 13.44
C ASN A 545 -14.03 -0.23 14.44
N ILE A 546 -14.38 -0.20 15.73
CA ILE A 546 -13.49 0.21 16.82
C ILE A 546 -13.34 -0.96 17.80
N VAL A 547 -12.13 -1.13 18.32
CA VAL A 547 -11.83 -2.08 19.39
C VAL A 547 -11.17 -1.34 20.54
N PHE A 548 -11.69 -1.54 21.75
CA PHE A 548 -11.07 -1.06 22.98
C PHE A 548 -10.21 -2.16 23.57
N LEU A 549 -8.91 -1.90 23.72
CA LEU A 549 -7.92 -2.86 24.16
C LEU A 549 -7.48 -2.57 25.59
N ASN A 550 -7.32 -3.63 26.39
CA ASN A 550 -6.59 -3.53 27.64
C ASN A 550 -5.08 -3.54 27.38
N SER A 551 -4.42 -2.43 27.67
CA SER A 551 -2.96 -2.30 27.65
C SER A 551 -2.35 -2.14 29.05
N ILE A 552 -3.14 -2.29 30.10
CA ILE A 552 -2.69 -2.31 31.50
C ILE A 552 -2.43 -3.77 31.94
N ASP A 553 -1.24 -4.01 32.51
CA ASP A 553 -0.78 -5.31 33.02
C ASP A 553 -0.87 -6.47 32.02
N TYR A 554 -0.86 -6.15 30.72
CA TYR A 554 -1.00 -7.12 29.64
C TYR A 554 -0.25 -6.68 28.37
N PRO A 555 0.57 -7.55 27.73
CA PRO A 555 1.51 -7.16 26.68
C PRO A 555 0.88 -7.01 25.28
N ILE A 556 -0.34 -6.47 25.16
CA ILE A 556 -1.06 -6.38 23.90
C ILE A 556 -0.30 -5.57 22.83
N LEU A 557 0.33 -4.46 23.23
CA LEU A 557 1.06 -3.59 22.31
C LEU A 557 2.25 -4.32 21.67
N SER A 558 2.98 -5.10 22.48
CA SER A 558 4.08 -5.95 22.00
C SER A 558 3.59 -7.16 21.19
N THR A 559 2.44 -7.76 21.54
CA THR A 559 1.79 -8.79 20.72
C THR A 559 1.53 -8.25 19.31
N TYR A 560 0.96 -7.06 19.20
CA TYR A 560 0.72 -6.37 17.93
C TYR A 560 1.92 -5.55 17.44
N GLN A 561 3.15 -6.03 17.67
CA GLN A 561 4.38 -5.48 17.07
C GLN A 561 4.68 -4.01 17.39
N GLY A 562 4.50 -3.61 18.63
CA GLY A 562 4.73 -2.23 19.06
C GLY A 562 3.61 -1.31 18.63
N GLU A 563 2.37 -1.78 18.79
CA GLU A 563 1.17 -0.98 18.55
C GLU A 563 1.13 0.28 19.42
N ASP A 564 0.65 1.36 18.84
CA ASP A 564 0.25 2.59 19.54
C ASP A 564 -1.23 2.90 19.20
N PHE A 565 -1.78 3.96 19.77
CA PHE A 565 -3.18 4.33 19.56
C PHE A 565 -3.30 5.54 18.62
N ASP A 566 -2.37 5.67 17.65
CA ASP A 566 -2.31 6.80 16.72
C ASP A 566 -3.09 6.61 15.40
N ILE A 567 -4.13 5.76 15.43
CA ILE A 567 -5.00 5.20 14.36
C ILE A 567 -4.61 3.80 13.86
N ASP A 568 -3.79 3.09 14.62
CA ASP A 568 -3.51 1.71 14.33
C ASP A 568 -4.78 0.84 14.33
N SER A 569 -4.75 -0.24 13.56
CA SER A 569 -5.93 -1.09 13.37
C SER A 569 -5.56 -2.56 13.28
N ASN A 570 -6.38 -3.40 13.89
CA ASN A 570 -6.21 -4.85 13.90
C ASN A 570 -7.31 -5.51 13.06
N LEU A 571 -6.94 -6.47 12.22
CA LEU A 571 -7.90 -7.39 11.61
C LEU A 571 -8.38 -8.33 12.71
N LEU A 572 -9.63 -8.19 13.15
CA LEU A 572 -10.24 -9.05 14.15
C LEU A 572 -11.26 -10.00 13.51
N THR A 573 -11.31 -11.23 14.01
CA THR A 573 -12.26 -12.25 13.57
C THR A 573 -12.64 -13.23 14.68
N ASN A 574 -13.89 -13.68 14.67
CA ASN A 574 -14.40 -14.80 15.46
C ASN A 574 -14.61 -16.07 14.59
N ASN A 575 -14.00 -16.13 13.40
CA ASN A 575 -14.09 -17.30 12.53
C ASN A 575 -13.61 -18.56 13.28
N THR A 576 -14.50 -19.52 13.46
CA THR A 576 -14.29 -20.66 14.38
C THR A 576 -13.07 -21.50 14.00
N ILE A 577 -12.81 -21.70 12.70
CA ILE A 577 -11.64 -22.45 12.23
C ILE A 577 -10.34 -21.74 12.65
N ILE A 578 -10.29 -20.41 12.53
CA ILE A 578 -9.13 -19.61 12.92
C ILE A 578 -8.98 -19.60 14.45
N VAL A 579 -10.08 -19.37 15.18
CA VAL A 579 -10.10 -19.36 16.65
C VAL A 579 -9.60 -20.69 17.21
N GLU A 580 -10.12 -21.82 16.71
CA GLU A 580 -9.73 -23.16 17.14
C GLU A 580 -8.26 -23.46 16.82
N ALA A 581 -7.78 -23.11 15.63
CA ALA A 581 -6.37 -23.25 15.28
C ALA A 581 -5.48 -22.42 16.23
N CYS A 582 -5.82 -21.16 16.49
CA CYS A 582 -5.04 -20.27 17.34
C CYS A 582 -5.06 -20.66 18.82
N LYS A 583 -6.12 -21.31 19.33
CA LYS A 583 -6.15 -21.87 20.70
C LYS A 583 -5.07 -22.93 20.94
N ASN A 584 -4.56 -23.57 19.88
CA ASN A 584 -3.49 -24.57 19.97
C ASN A 584 -2.08 -23.95 20.01
N ILE A 585 -1.95 -22.62 19.98
CA ILE A 585 -0.65 -21.94 20.08
C ILE A 585 -0.05 -22.19 21.48
N GLY A 586 1.09 -22.88 21.52
CA GLY A 586 1.88 -23.06 22.72
C GLY A 586 2.58 -21.76 23.11
N LYS A 587 1.90 -20.89 23.86
CA LYS A 587 2.41 -19.56 24.28
C LYS A 587 3.73 -19.62 25.07
N ASP A 588 4.09 -20.77 25.63
CA ASP A 588 5.38 -21.03 26.29
C ASP A 588 6.53 -21.25 25.30
N LYS A 589 6.22 -21.68 24.07
CA LYS A 589 7.16 -21.98 22.99
C LYS A 589 7.29 -20.81 22.01
N THR A 590 6.18 -20.19 21.65
CA THR A 590 6.13 -19.05 20.72
C THR A 590 5.91 -17.74 21.47
N LEU A 591 6.91 -17.35 22.27
CA LEU A 591 6.87 -16.14 23.10
C LEU A 591 6.74 -14.87 22.25
N ILE A 592 6.06 -13.86 22.82
CA ILE A 592 5.88 -12.55 22.19
C ILE A 592 7.24 -11.93 21.86
N PRO A 593 7.52 -11.56 20.59
CA PRO A 593 8.71 -10.81 20.23
C PRO A 593 8.71 -9.43 20.89
N LYS A 594 9.82 -9.04 21.51
CA LYS A 594 9.99 -7.69 22.08
C LYS A 594 11.22 -7.01 21.49
N ASN A 595 10.99 -5.89 20.82
CA ASN A 595 12.05 -5.01 20.36
C ASN A 595 12.62 -4.17 21.52
N CYS A 596 13.86 -4.45 21.91
CA CYS A 596 14.65 -3.66 22.87
C CYS A 596 15.85 -2.95 22.20
N ILE A 597 15.86 -2.83 20.88
CA ILE A 597 16.88 -2.08 20.15
C ILE A 597 16.59 -0.59 20.32
N LYS A 598 17.43 0.11 21.09
CA LYS A 598 17.27 1.54 21.34
C LYS A 598 17.71 2.35 20.12
N GLY A 599 16.88 3.32 19.72
CA GLY A 599 17.29 4.34 18.77
C GLY A 599 18.40 5.21 19.36
N GLU A 600 19.31 5.66 18.52
CA GLU A 600 20.38 6.60 18.87
C GLU A 600 19.87 8.04 18.70
N ASN A 601 20.07 8.88 19.72
CA ASN A 601 19.79 10.32 19.62
C ASN A 601 20.97 11.03 18.95
N VAL A 602 21.19 10.75 17.67
CA VAL A 602 22.29 11.35 16.91
C VAL A 602 21.90 12.78 16.52
N ARG A 603 22.32 13.74 17.33
CA ARG A 603 22.18 15.17 17.06
C ARG A 603 23.24 15.60 16.05
N ARG A 604 22.86 16.45 15.10
CA ARG A 604 23.74 17.05 14.09
C ARG A 604 23.25 18.45 13.77
N GLU A 605 24.14 19.32 13.31
CA GLU A 605 23.71 20.61 12.77
C GLU A 605 22.71 20.44 11.62
N LEU A 606 21.61 21.18 11.63
CA LEU A 606 20.59 21.16 10.58
C LEU A 606 21.10 21.88 9.33
N ASN A 607 21.95 21.21 8.56
CA ASN A 607 22.48 21.68 7.28
C ASN A 607 22.23 20.66 6.16
N ALA A 608 22.42 21.10 4.92
CA ALA A 608 22.10 20.30 3.73
C ALA A 608 22.88 18.97 3.67
N LEU A 609 24.16 18.95 4.02
CA LEU A 609 24.97 17.72 4.05
C LEU A 609 24.42 16.71 5.07
N ASN A 610 24.15 17.16 6.30
CA ASN A 610 23.64 16.29 7.36
C ASN A 610 22.22 15.78 7.04
N MET A 611 21.36 16.62 6.44
CA MET A 611 20.06 16.18 5.93
C MET A 611 20.20 15.10 4.85
N CYS A 612 21.16 15.24 3.92
CA CYS A 612 21.43 14.23 2.90
C CYS A 612 21.82 12.87 3.50
N ILE A 613 22.70 12.88 4.50
CA ILE A 613 23.19 11.66 5.16
C ILE A 613 22.05 10.94 5.86
N VAL A 614 21.25 11.66 6.65
CA VAL A 614 20.10 11.12 7.38
C VAL A 614 19.08 10.54 6.40
N ASP A 615 18.69 11.29 5.37
CA ASP A 615 17.70 10.86 4.40
C ASP A 615 18.17 9.67 3.57
N LYS A 616 19.46 9.62 3.21
CA LYS A 616 20.03 8.49 2.48
C LYS A 616 19.96 7.21 3.30
N ALA A 617 20.20 7.29 4.61
CA ALA A 617 20.07 6.15 5.52
C ALA A 617 18.60 5.70 5.63
N ILE A 618 17.65 6.63 5.77
CA ILE A 618 16.21 6.33 5.85
C ILE A 618 15.70 5.67 4.56
N ALA A 619 16.17 6.11 3.39
CA ALA A 619 15.74 5.61 2.09
C ALA A 619 16.12 4.14 1.82
N GLN A 620 17.02 3.55 2.60
CA GLN A 620 17.41 2.15 2.47
C GLN A 620 16.36 1.24 3.11
N ASN A 621 15.27 0.93 2.41
CA ASN A 621 14.13 0.17 2.93
C ASN A 621 14.30 -1.36 2.80
N TYR A 622 14.35 -2.07 3.93
CA TYR A 622 14.51 -3.51 4.03
C TYR A 622 13.27 -4.25 4.55
N ILE A 623 12.15 -3.55 4.84
CA ILE A 623 10.94 -4.17 5.42
C ILE A 623 10.51 -5.40 4.63
N GLY A 624 10.33 -5.28 3.30
CA GLY A 624 9.91 -6.42 2.48
C GLY A 624 10.90 -7.60 2.48
N GLN A 625 12.20 -7.34 2.60
CA GLN A 625 13.22 -8.41 2.69
C GLN A 625 13.19 -9.11 4.04
N VAL A 626 13.03 -8.35 5.13
CA VAL A 626 12.91 -8.84 6.51
C VAL A 626 11.66 -9.72 6.62
N ILE A 627 10.51 -9.24 6.16
CA ILE A 627 9.26 -9.99 6.21
C ILE A 627 9.34 -11.26 5.36
N ASN A 628 9.84 -11.18 4.12
CA ASN A 628 9.97 -12.39 3.30
C ASN A 628 10.91 -13.43 3.94
N LEU A 629 12.04 -13.00 4.52
CA LEU A 629 12.93 -13.91 5.23
C LEU A 629 12.23 -14.55 6.44
N SER A 630 11.43 -13.80 7.19
CA SER A 630 10.67 -14.36 8.32
C SER A 630 9.68 -15.43 7.88
N GLN A 631 9.03 -15.24 6.72
CA GLN A 631 8.09 -16.23 6.19
C GLN A 631 8.81 -17.49 5.68
N GLU A 632 10.04 -17.38 5.17
CA GLU A 632 10.87 -18.54 4.85
C GLU A 632 11.27 -19.32 6.12
N ILE A 633 11.62 -18.63 7.21
CA ILE A 633 11.89 -19.26 8.51
C ILE A 633 10.64 -19.95 9.05
N ASN A 634 9.49 -19.27 9.05
CA ASN A 634 8.23 -19.85 9.53
C ASN A 634 7.84 -21.08 8.73
N SER A 635 8.08 -21.10 7.42
CA SER A 635 7.83 -22.28 6.60
C SER A 635 8.75 -23.45 6.97
N LYS A 636 10.04 -23.20 7.25
CA LYS A 636 10.95 -24.24 7.76
C LYS A 636 10.49 -24.74 9.12
N PHE A 637 10.22 -23.82 10.05
CA PHE A 637 9.69 -24.13 11.38
C PHE A 637 8.44 -25.01 11.32
N ASN A 638 7.46 -24.62 10.50
CA ASN A 638 6.22 -25.38 10.31
C ASN A 638 6.45 -26.75 9.70
N HIS A 639 7.27 -26.84 8.66
CA HIS A 639 7.57 -28.11 8.02
C HIS A 639 8.17 -29.11 9.01
N LEU A 640 9.17 -28.68 9.78
CA LEU A 640 9.82 -29.51 10.81
C LEU A 640 8.84 -29.87 11.94
N ARG A 641 8.02 -28.91 12.38
CA ARG A 641 7.01 -29.08 13.43
C ARG A 641 5.94 -30.10 13.05
N TYR A 642 5.31 -29.97 11.87
CA TYR A 642 4.24 -30.87 11.43
C TYR A 642 4.73 -32.28 11.13
N ASN A 643 5.97 -32.42 10.67
CA ASN A 643 6.57 -33.72 10.34
C ASN A 643 7.35 -34.33 11.51
N LYS A 644 7.46 -33.63 12.65
CA LYS A 644 8.21 -34.05 13.84
C LYS A 644 9.66 -34.46 13.51
N LEU A 645 10.31 -33.68 12.65
CA LEU A 645 11.64 -34.00 12.09
C LEU A 645 12.80 -33.56 12.98
N GLU A 646 12.58 -32.61 13.88
CA GLU A 646 13.62 -32.02 14.72
C GLU A 646 13.18 -31.95 16.18
N ALA A 647 14.14 -31.82 17.09
CA ALA A 647 13.85 -31.59 18.49
C ALA A 647 13.38 -30.14 18.74
N GLN A 648 12.82 -29.93 19.92
CA GLN A 648 12.25 -28.62 20.29
C GLN A 648 13.31 -27.51 20.30
N ALA A 649 14.57 -27.83 20.61
CA ALA A 649 15.65 -26.84 20.68
C ALA A 649 15.94 -26.19 19.32
N GLU A 650 15.93 -26.97 18.24
CA GLU A 650 16.12 -26.47 16.86
C GLU A 650 14.92 -25.63 16.41
N LEU A 651 13.69 -26.04 16.78
CA LEU A 651 12.48 -25.26 16.54
C LEU A 651 12.51 -23.92 17.29
N ASP A 652 12.98 -23.92 18.55
CA ASP A 652 13.11 -22.72 19.37
C ASP A 652 14.11 -21.73 18.76
N GLU A 653 15.21 -22.22 18.17
CA GLU A 653 16.20 -21.37 17.50
C GLU A 653 15.64 -20.72 16.22
N LEU A 654 14.92 -21.49 15.39
CA LEU A 654 14.20 -20.92 14.24
C LEU A 654 13.20 -19.85 14.68
N TYR A 655 12.45 -20.10 15.76
CA TYR A 655 11.51 -19.12 16.28
C TYR A 655 12.22 -17.86 16.81
N LYS A 656 13.36 -17.99 17.50
CA LYS A 656 14.16 -16.81 17.92
C LYS A 656 14.64 -16.01 16.72
N GLN A 657 15.02 -16.66 15.61
CA GLN A 657 15.38 -15.96 14.38
C GLN A 657 14.20 -15.19 13.78
N SER A 658 12.99 -15.77 13.76
CA SER A 658 11.79 -15.05 13.29
C SER A 658 11.42 -13.88 14.23
N SER A 659 11.54 -14.07 15.54
CA SER A 659 11.36 -13.03 16.57
C SER A 659 12.36 -11.86 16.40
N ARG A 660 13.63 -12.19 16.10
CA ARG A 660 14.67 -11.21 15.77
C ARG A 660 14.27 -10.35 14.57
N LEU A 661 13.75 -10.98 13.52
CA LEU A 661 13.26 -10.27 12.33
C LEU A 661 12.04 -9.40 12.64
N SER A 662 11.18 -9.81 13.58
CA SER A 662 10.08 -8.97 14.07
C SER A 662 10.61 -7.65 14.64
N SER A 663 11.63 -7.72 15.50
CA SER A 663 12.28 -6.53 16.08
C SER A 663 13.01 -5.67 15.05
N ILE A 664 13.67 -6.28 14.06
CA ILE A 664 14.29 -5.54 12.94
C ILE A 664 13.23 -4.81 12.10
N SER A 665 12.07 -5.43 11.88
CA SER A 665 10.98 -4.80 11.12
C SER A 665 10.43 -3.55 11.82
N CYS A 666 10.31 -3.59 13.16
CA CYS A 666 9.94 -2.43 13.98
C CYS A 666 10.95 -1.27 13.79
N CYS A 667 12.25 -1.57 13.87
CA CYS A 667 13.31 -0.57 13.66
C CYS A 667 13.26 0.04 12.25
N GLU A 668 13.00 -0.77 11.22
CA GLU A 668 12.90 -0.30 9.83
C GLU A 668 11.70 0.62 9.58
N ILE A 669 10.60 0.44 10.31
CA ILE A 669 9.43 1.32 10.26
C ILE A 669 9.77 2.65 10.96
N ASP A 670 10.38 2.57 12.14
CA ASP A 670 10.70 3.69 13.01
C ASP A 670 11.86 4.57 12.52
N LYS A 671 12.71 4.07 11.62
CA LYS A 671 13.90 4.82 11.16
C LYS A 671 13.58 6.18 10.53
N ALA A 672 12.35 6.38 10.06
CA ALA A 672 11.92 7.67 9.53
C ALA A 672 11.87 8.77 10.61
N LYS A 673 11.76 8.36 11.89
CA LYS A 673 11.66 9.22 13.08
C LYS A 673 12.87 9.05 14.02
N LYS A 674 13.51 7.88 14.04
CA LYS A 674 14.63 7.51 14.93
C LYS A 674 15.85 7.07 14.12
N GLN A 675 17.05 7.10 14.66
CA GLN A 675 18.26 6.61 13.97
C GLN A 675 18.76 5.31 14.61
N PHE A 676 19.23 4.37 13.79
CA PHE A 676 19.74 3.05 14.23
C PHE A 676 21.11 2.76 13.58
N ALA A 677 22.10 3.63 13.76
CA ALA A 677 23.34 3.61 12.98
C ALA A 677 24.20 2.34 13.20
N LYS A 678 24.15 1.75 14.39
CA LYS A 678 24.85 0.51 14.74
C LYS A 678 24.16 -0.76 14.21
N LEU A 679 22.88 -0.71 13.85
CA LEU A 679 22.13 -1.88 13.37
C LEU A 679 22.51 -2.21 11.92
N LYS A 680 23.31 -3.27 11.70
CA LYS A 680 23.75 -3.71 10.37
C LYS A 680 22.79 -4.73 9.76
N ILE A 681 21.61 -4.27 9.33
CA ILE A 681 20.51 -5.13 8.84
C ILE A 681 20.95 -6.10 7.74
N ILE A 682 21.65 -5.64 6.70
CA ILE A 682 22.08 -6.53 5.60
C ILE A 682 22.94 -7.66 6.12
N LYS A 683 23.90 -7.36 7.01
CA LYS A 683 24.80 -8.36 7.59
C LYS A 683 24.01 -9.41 8.36
N GLU A 684 23.03 -8.97 9.14
CA GLU A 684 22.16 -9.86 9.91
C GLU A 684 21.29 -10.76 9.01
N LEU A 685 20.70 -10.20 7.95
CA LEU A 685 19.94 -10.98 6.97
C LEU A 685 20.80 -12.04 6.28
N GLU A 686 22.07 -11.74 5.97
CA GLU A 686 22.98 -12.71 5.36
C GLU A 686 23.43 -13.81 6.33
N ILE A 687 23.63 -13.49 7.62
CA ILE A 687 23.91 -14.49 8.66
C ILE A 687 22.75 -15.49 8.75
N ILE A 688 21.53 -15.00 8.97
CA ILE A 688 20.34 -15.85 9.09
C ILE A 688 20.12 -16.70 7.84
N LYS A 689 20.30 -16.14 6.64
CA LYS A 689 20.16 -16.90 5.39
C LYS A 689 21.17 -18.03 5.28
N LYS A 690 22.41 -17.83 5.73
CA LYS A 690 23.49 -18.81 5.65
C LYS A 690 23.23 -20.01 6.55
N ASP A 691 22.65 -19.77 7.73
CA ASP A 691 22.35 -20.81 8.72
C ASP A 691 21.16 -21.70 8.32
N MET A 692 20.33 -21.27 7.35
CA MET A 692 19.10 -21.99 7.02
C MET A 692 19.23 -23.10 5.95
N GLU A 693 20.41 -23.37 5.39
CA GLU A 693 20.68 -24.42 4.36
C GLU A 693 19.79 -24.35 3.11
N PHE A 694 19.27 -23.17 2.79
CA PHE A 694 18.41 -22.96 1.62
C PHE A 694 19.19 -22.80 0.32
N ILE A 695 20.21 -23.60 0.02
CA ILE A 695 21.02 -23.43 -1.19
C ILE A 695 21.04 -24.75 -1.97
N SER A 696 20.68 -24.70 -3.25
CA SER A 696 20.84 -25.85 -4.15
C SER A 696 22.33 -26.24 -4.24
N ALA A 697 22.63 -27.50 -3.95
CA ALA A 697 23.98 -28.05 -4.08
C ALA A 697 24.49 -28.01 -5.53
N GLU A 698 23.58 -28.01 -6.51
CA GLU A 698 23.89 -28.09 -7.94
C GLU A 698 24.13 -26.71 -8.57
N ASP A 699 23.27 -25.72 -8.28
CA ASP A 699 23.31 -24.41 -8.95
C ASP A 699 23.54 -23.21 -8.02
N LYS A 700 23.69 -23.47 -6.72
CA LYS A 700 23.96 -22.48 -5.66
C LYS A 700 22.89 -21.40 -5.51
N ARG A 701 21.72 -21.53 -6.14
CA ARG A 701 20.59 -20.62 -5.93
C ARG A 701 19.89 -20.94 -4.63
N ARG A 702 19.26 -19.90 -4.07
CA ARG A 702 18.48 -20.04 -2.85
C ARG A 702 17.19 -20.80 -3.12
N ILE A 703 16.95 -21.88 -2.40
CA ILE A 703 15.69 -22.64 -2.41
C ILE A 703 14.69 -21.92 -1.52
N LYS A 704 13.45 -21.78 -2.00
CA LYS A 704 12.34 -21.14 -1.26
C LYS A 704 11.16 -22.09 -1.11
N PRO A 705 10.28 -21.90 -0.11
CA PRO A 705 8.99 -22.58 -0.06
C PRO A 705 8.17 -22.38 -1.34
N ASN A 706 7.37 -23.36 -1.74
CA ASN A 706 6.71 -23.39 -3.05
C ASN A 706 5.79 -22.18 -3.29
N PHE A 707 5.05 -21.74 -2.27
CA PHE A 707 4.16 -20.59 -2.40
C PHE A 707 4.86 -19.28 -2.82
N PHE A 708 6.18 -19.12 -2.59
CA PHE A 708 6.94 -17.94 -3.04
C PHE A 708 7.02 -17.79 -4.56
N ARG A 709 6.60 -18.80 -5.32
CA ARG A 709 6.34 -18.69 -6.76
C ARG A 709 5.27 -17.63 -7.08
N TYR A 710 4.27 -17.51 -6.22
CA TYR A 710 3.14 -16.60 -6.39
C TYR A 710 3.33 -15.27 -5.63
N ILE A 711 4.32 -15.21 -4.74
CA ILE A 711 4.66 -14.01 -3.96
C ILE A 711 5.83 -13.26 -4.62
N GLY A 712 5.71 -11.94 -4.69
CA GLY A 712 6.81 -11.06 -5.10
C GLY A 712 6.34 -9.67 -5.50
N ASP A 713 7.24 -8.71 -5.33
CA ASP A 713 7.09 -7.37 -5.87
C ASP A 713 7.65 -7.28 -7.29
N ASN A 714 7.44 -6.13 -7.94
CA ASN A 714 7.96 -5.87 -9.29
C ASN A 714 9.49 -5.98 -9.37
N SER A 715 10.23 -5.75 -8.27
CA SER A 715 11.69 -5.81 -8.24
C SER A 715 12.17 -7.26 -8.25
N ALA A 716 11.60 -8.10 -7.38
CA ALA A 716 11.83 -9.53 -7.33
C ALA A 716 11.45 -10.19 -8.66
N ASP A 717 10.32 -9.82 -9.25
CA ASP A 717 9.91 -10.28 -10.58
C ASP A 717 10.91 -9.88 -11.67
N LYS A 718 11.38 -8.62 -11.68
CA LYS A 718 12.41 -8.16 -12.62
C LYS A 718 13.70 -8.94 -12.44
N GLN A 719 14.14 -9.16 -11.21
CA GLN A 719 15.37 -9.92 -10.94
C GLN A 719 15.22 -11.38 -11.39
N ARG A 720 14.10 -12.03 -11.08
CA ARG A 720 13.76 -13.37 -11.57
C ARG A 720 13.79 -13.40 -13.11
N GLN A 721 13.18 -12.42 -13.77
CA GLN A 721 13.19 -12.33 -15.23
C GLN A 721 14.59 -12.12 -15.82
N ILE A 722 15.43 -11.28 -15.21
CA ILE A 722 16.80 -11.05 -15.65
C ILE A 722 17.62 -12.34 -15.55
N THR A 723 17.58 -12.98 -14.39
CA THR A 723 18.23 -14.27 -14.17
C THR A 723 17.72 -15.27 -15.20
N ASN A 724 16.41 -15.41 -15.32
CA ASN A 724 15.78 -16.38 -16.22
C ASN A 724 16.17 -16.18 -17.70
N LYS A 725 16.18 -14.92 -18.15
CA LYS A 725 16.62 -14.55 -19.50
C LYS A 725 18.10 -14.83 -19.72
N LYS A 726 18.95 -14.65 -18.71
CA LYS A 726 20.39 -14.92 -18.82
C LYS A 726 20.64 -16.39 -19.08
N HIS A 727 20.15 -17.28 -18.23
CA HIS A 727 20.32 -18.73 -18.44
C HIS A 727 19.68 -19.22 -19.73
N ARG A 728 18.50 -18.71 -20.12
CA ARG A 728 17.92 -19.07 -21.42
C ARG A 728 18.84 -18.71 -22.57
N ARG A 729 19.46 -17.52 -22.53
CA ARG A 729 20.48 -17.12 -23.52
C ARG A 729 21.69 -18.05 -23.50
N ASP A 730 22.15 -18.43 -22.31
CA ASP A 730 23.31 -19.32 -22.16
C ASP A 730 23.00 -20.74 -22.69
N LEU A 731 21.76 -21.24 -22.50
CA LEU A 731 21.26 -22.50 -23.08
C LEU A 731 21.09 -22.46 -24.60
N ASP A 732 20.59 -21.34 -25.13
CA ASP A 732 20.28 -21.22 -26.56
C ASP A 732 21.54 -20.93 -27.40
N ALA A 733 22.56 -20.29 -26.80
CA ALA A 733 23.78 -19.86 -27.50
C ALA A 733 24.52 -20.99 -28.27
N PRO A 734 24.71 -22.20 -27.72
CA PRO A 734 25.33 -23.31 -28.46
C PRO A 734 24.51 -23.73 -29.68
N ILE A 735 23.19 -23.84 -29.56
CA ILE A 735 22.29 -24.23 -30.66
C ILE A 735 22.30 -23.17 -31.76
N ILE A 736 22.23 -21.88 -31.38
CA ILE A 736 22.30 -20.78 -32.34
C ILE A 736 23.64 -20.79 -33.08
N LYS A 737 24.75 -21.02 -32.37
CA LYS A 737 26.09 -21.10 -32.96
C LYS A 737 26.19 -22.25 -33.96
N GLN A 738 25.66 -23.43 -33.61
CA GLN A 738 25.65 -24.58 -34.50
C GLN A 738 24.77 -24.34 -35.73
N TYR A 739 23.54 -23.86 -35.55
CA TYR A 739 22.63 -23.52 -36.66
C TYR A 739 23.26 -22.50 -37.61
N CYS A 740 23.95 -21.48 -37.08
CA CYS A 740 24.65 -20.51 -37.91
C CYS A 740 25.80 -21.13 -38.70
N ALA A 741 26.58 -22.03 -38.09
CA ALA A 741 27.64 -22.76 -38.79
C ALA A 741 27.08 -23.63 -39.92
N ASP A 742 26.01 -24.39 -39.65
CA ASP A 742 25.37 -25.29 -40.62
C ASP A 742 24.74 -24.53 -41.80
N ASN A 743 24.33 -23.27 -41.58
CA ASN A 743 23.69 -22.42 -42.60
C ASN A 743 24.63 -21.35 -43.18
N ASN A 744 25.93 -21.43 -42.89
CA ASN A 744 26.95 -20.49 -43.36
C ASN A 744 26.65 -19.02 -43.02
N VAL A 745 26.09 -18.79 -41.83
CA VAL A 745 25.70 -17.49 -41.30
C VAL A 745 26.77 -16.98 -40.33
N ASN A 746 27.30 -15.77 -40.56
CA ASN A 746 28.26 -15.15 -39.66
C ASN A 746 27.54 -14.54 -38.44
N LEU A 747 27.50 -15.28 -37.33
CA LEU A 747 26.82 -14.86 -36.10
C LEU A 747 27.38 -13.54 -35.52
N GLU A 748 28.69 -13.31 -35.59
CA GLU A 748 29.32 -12.11 -35.03
C GLU A 748 29.03 -10.86 -35.87
N GLU A 749 28.79 -11.03 -37.17
CA GLU A 749 28.33 -9.94 -38.04
C GLU A 749 26.84 -9.66 -37.82
N ILE A 750 26.00 -10.70 -37.76
CA ILE A 750 24.56 -10.55 -37.52
C ILE A 750 24.26 -9.91 -36.16
N LYS A 751 25.01 -10.25 -35.10
CA LYS A 751 24.81 -9.64 -33.77
C LYS A 751 24.99 -8.12 -33.76
N LYS A 752 25.73 -7.55 -34.71
CA LYS A 752 25.91 -6.09 -34.83
C LYS A 752 24.65 -5.40 -35.36
N ASP A 753 23.79 -6.13 -36.07
CA ASP A 753 22.49 -5.67 -36.56
C ASP A 753 21.35 -6.33 -35.77
N LYS A 754 20.72 -5.54 -34.89
CA LYS A 754 19.60 -6.00 -34.05
C LYS A 754 18.41 -6.53 -34.85
N GLU A 755 18.13 -5.95 -36.02
CA GLU A 755 17.00 -6.32 -36.87
C GLU A 755 17.29 -7.68 -37.53
N ALA A 756 18.50 -7.85 -38.06
CA ALA A 756 18.95 -9.10 -38.66
C ALA A 756 19.02 -10.24 -37.62
N TYR A 757 19.54 -9.97 -36.42
CA TYR A 757 19.61 -10.96 -35.35
C TYR A 757 18.21 -11.40 -34.89
N LYS A 758 17.26 -10.47 -34.79
CA LYS A 758 15.87 -10.80 -34.45
C LYS A 758 15.23 -11.69 -35.53
N LYS A 759 15.41 -11.35 -36.81
CA LYS A 759 14.91 -12.17 -37.93
C LYS A 759 15.48 -13.59 -37.94
N LEU A 760 16.75 -13.75 -37.54
CA LEU A 760 17.37 -15.06 -37.38
C LEU A 760 16.64 -15.88 -36.29
N LEU A 761 16.41 -15.28 -35.11
CA LEU A 761 15.74 -15.94 -33.98
C LEU A 761 14.28 -16.31 -34.28
N ASP A 762 13.63 -15.62 -35.22
CA ASP A 762 12.25 -15.89 -35.65
C ASP A 762 12.15 -16.98 -36.75
N LYS A 763 13.27 -17.56 -37.23
CA LYS A 763 13.24 -18.64 -38.21
C LYS A 763 12.61 -19.91 -37.61
N SER A 764 11.64 -20.49 -38.31
CA SER A 764 10.89 -21.66 -37.84
C SER A 764 11.76 -22.87 -37.51
N GLU A 765 12.80 -23.12 -38.31
CA GLU A 765 13.75 -24.23 -38.11
C GLU A 765 14.55 -24.05 -36.82
N LEU A 766 15.08 -22.85 -36.59
CA LEU A 766 15.81 -22.52 -35.37
C LEU A 766 14.88 -22.57 -34.15
N LEU A 767 13.65 -22.06 -34.27
CA LEU A 767 12.65 -22.13 -33.21
C LEU A 767 12.35 -23.57 -32.78
N GLU A 768 12.22 -24.52 -33.72
CA GLU A 768 12.04 -25.94 -33.38
C GLU A 768 13.25 -26.51 -32.62
N LEU A 769 14.48 -26.18 -33.04
CA LEU A 769 15.69 -26.61 -32.33
C LEU A 769 15.75 -26.04 -30.89
N LEU A 770 15.34 -24.78 -30.72
CA LEU A 770 15.34 -24.12 -29.40
C LEU A 770 14.27 -24.66 -28.45
N LYS A 771 13.23 -25.35 -28.93
CA LYS A 771 12.19 -25.93 -28.05
C LYS A 771 12.74 -27.00 -27.11
N VAL A 772 13.84 -27.67 -27.47
CA VAL A 772 14.49 -28.66 -26.60
C VAL A 772 14.89 -28.02 -25.26
N ASN A 773 15.25 -26.73 -25.27
CA ASN A 773 15.61 -25.98 -24.08
C ASN A 773 14.40 -25.53 -23.24
N ASP A 774 13.16 -25.66 -23.73
CA ASP A 774 11.97 -25.22 -22.98
C ASP A 774 11.77 -26.04 -21.70
N SER A 775 11.98 -27.36 -21.74
CA SER A 775 11.90 -28.21 -20.55
C SER A 775 13.00 -27.89 -19.56
N ILE A 776 14.25 -27.79 -20.02
CA ILE A 776 15.42 -27.45 -19.18
C ILE A 776 15.21 -26.11 -18.49
N GLN A 777 14.74 -25.11 -19.24
CA GLN A 777 14.43 -23.78 -18.71
C GLN A 777 13.32 -23.83 -17.67
N LYS A 778 12.30 -24.68 -17.87
CA LYS A 778 11.22 -24.87 -16.91
C LYS A 778 11.74 -25.54 -15.63
N ASP A 779 12.47 -26.64 -15.76
CA ASP A 779 13.00 -27.41 -14.63
C ASP A 779 13.94 -26.54 -13.78
N TRP A 780 14.77 -25.72 -14.43
CA TRP A 780 15.60 -24.74 -13.73
C TRP A 780 14.78 -23.65 -13.03
N ILE A 781 13.65 -23.21 -13.57
CA ILE A 781 12.77 -22.28 -12.84
C ILE A 781 12.13 -22.97 -11.62
N GLU A 782 11.70 -24.22 -11.75
CA GLU A 782 11.05 -24.98 -10.66
C GLU A 782 12.05 -25.34 -9.54
N ALA A 783 13.31 -25.63 -9.87
CA ALA A 783 14.34 -26.06 -8.90
C ALA A 783 14.68 -25.03 -7.80
N GLN A 784 14.25 -23.76 -7.93
CA GLN A 784 14.42 -22.75 -6.86
C GLN A 784 13.32 -22.81 -5.79
N TYR A 785 12.32 -23.67 -5.97
CA TYR A 785 11.19 -23.82 -5.07
C TYR A 785 11.12 -25.26 -4.56
N THR A 786 10.80 -25.44 -3.29
CA THR A 786 10.61 -26.75 -2.68
C THR A 786 9.26 -26.82 -2.01
N LYS A 787 8.62 -27.98 -2.10
CA LYS A 787 7.35 -28.25 -1.45
C LYS A 787 7.62 -28.54 0.03
N MET A 788 6.97 -27.78 0.90
CA MET A 788 7.05 -27.92 2.35
C MET A 788 5.68 -28.22 2.94
N ASP A 789 5.68 -28.83 4.11
CA ASP A 789 4.45 -29.10 4.86
C ASP A 789 4.07 -27.85 5.66
N THR A 790 3.37 -26.92 5.01
CA THR A 790 3.02 -25.62 5.58
C THR A 790 1.63 -25.20 5.12
N PRO A 791 0.90 -24.36 5.88
CA PRO A 791 -0.42 -23.92 5.46
C PRO A 791 -0.43 -23.25 4.08
N MET A 792 0.58 -22.43 3.76
CA MET A 792 0.63 -21.77 2.45
C MET A 792 0.87 -22.73 1.28
N ASP A 793 1.61 -23.82 1.49
CA ASP A 793 1.82 -24.84 0.46
C ASP A 793 0.60 -25.76 0.33
N TRP A 794 -0.08 -26.10 1.43
CA TRP A 794 -1.36 -26.81 1.39
C TRP A 794 -2.45 -26.00 0.67
N LEU A 795 -2.46 -24.67 0.84
CA LEU A 795 -3.32 -23.79 0.04
C LEU A 795 -3.05 -23.96 -1.46
N GLN A 796 -1.79 -24.07 -1.88
CA GLN A 796 -1.48 -24.33 -3.29
C GLN A 796 -2.03 -25.68 -3.74
N GLU A 797 -1.89 -26.72 -2.91
CA GLU A 797 -2.44 -28.05 -3.21
C GLU A 797 -3.96 -28.02 -3.38
N GLU A 798 -4.70 -27.32 -2.51
CA GLU A 798 -6.15 -27.18 -2.65
C GLU A 798 -6.54 -26.44 -3.93
N LEU A 799 -5.83 -25.37 -4.28
CA LEU A 799 -6.09 -24.60 -5.49
C LEU A 799 -5.68 -25.34 -6.77
N ASP A 800 -4.70 -26.24 -6.71
CA ASP A 800 -4.29 -27.10 -7.83
C ASP A 800 -5.35 -28.15 -8.17
N LYS A 801 -6.25 -28.50 -7.23
CA LYS A 801 -7.39 -29.40 -7.47
C LYS A 801 -8.49 -28.76 -8.34
N ILE A 802 -8.45 -27.44 -8.56
CA ILE A 802 -9.46 -26.74 -9.38
C ILE A 802 -9.30 -27.16 -10.84
N ALA A 803 -10.09 -28.15 -11.27
CA ALA A 803 -9.98 -28.74 -12.60
C ALA A 803 -10.28 -27.73 -13.72
N ASP A 804 -9.45 -27.76 -14.77
CA ASP A 804 -9.77 -27.12 -16.04
C ASP A 804 -10.73 -27.99 -16.83
N LYS A 805 -12.04 -27.71 -16.72
CA LYS A 805 -13.03 -28.36 -17.57
C LYS A 805 -12.70 -28.08 -19.04
N LYS A 806 -12.40 -29.14 -19.81
CA LYS A 806 -12.40 -29.07 -21.27
C LYS A 806 -13.83 -28.77 -21.72
N GLY A 807 -14.05 -27.60 -22.31
CA GLY A 807 -15.35 -27.23 -22.85
C GLY A 807 -15.84 -28.29 -23.85
N ARG A 808 -17.01 -28.87 -23.59
CA ARG A 808 -17.63 -29.88 -24.48
C ARG A 808 -18.18 -29.26 -25.77
N ASN A 809 -18.46 -27.95 -25.77
CA ASN A 809 -19.04 -27.25 -26.91
C ASN A 809 -17.98 -26.76 -27.89
N ALA A 810 -18.23 -27.01 -29.18
CA ALA A 810 -17.39 -26.52 -30.27
C ALA A 810 -17.23 -25.00 -30.18
N THR A 811 -16.04 -24.48 -30.51
CA THR A 811 -15.80 -23.04 -30.52
C THR A 811 -16.52 -22.40 -31.69
N VAL A 812 -17.35 -21.41 -31.40
CA VAL A 812 -18.07 -20.61 -32.42
C VAL A 812 -17.19 -19.44 -32.85
N HIS A 813 -17.10 -19.21 -34.14
CA HIS A 813 -16.38 -18.05 -34.67
C HIS A 813 -17.27 -16.81 -34.58
N VAL A 814 -16.79 -15.72 -33.98
CA VAL A 814 -17.58 -14.48 -33.74
C VAL A 814 -18.25 -13.99 -35.03
N ALA A 815 -17.54 -14.04 -36.17
CA ALA A 815 -18.07 -13.64 -37.48
C ALA A 815 -19.35 -14.39 -37.91
N LYS A 816 -19.62 -15.60 -37.40
CA LYS A 816 -20.86 -16.36 -37.70
C LYS A 816 -22.09 -15.80 -36.99
N LEU A 817 -21.87 -15.05 -35.89
CA LEU A 817 -22.90 -14.42 -35.08
C LEU A 817 -23.36 -13.08 -35.67
N LEU A 818 -22.66 -12.56 -36.68
CA LEU A 818 -23.03 -11.31 -37.35
C LEU A 818 -24.19 -11.53 -38.35
N LYS A 819 -25.09 -10.55 -38.42
CA LYS A 819 -26.15 -10.49 -39.44
C LYS A 819 -25.54 -10.39 -40.84
N GLU A 820 -26.23 -10.97 -41.82
CA GLU A 820 -25.85 -10.78 -43.22
C GLU A 820 -26.12 -9.35 -43.65
N ASN A 821 -25.22 -8.79 -44.46
CA ASN A 821 -25.36 -7.44 -44.98
C ASN A 821 -25.12 -7.44 -46.49
N LYS A 822 -26.10 -6.96 -47.25
CA LYS A 822 -26.10 -6.88 -48.71
C LYS A 822 -25.86 -5.46 -49.24
N ASN A 823 -25.65 -4.48 -48.36
CA ASN A 823 -25.44 -3.08 -48.74
C ASN A 823 -24.01 -2.84 -49.21
N LYS A 824 -23.82 -1.82 -50.07
CA LYS A 824 -22.52 -1.44 -50.63
C LYS A 824 -21.55 -1.00 -49.53
N VAL A 825 -20.34 -1.57 -49.55
CA VAL A 825 -19.26 -1.30 -48.58
C VAL A 825 -18.22 -0.36 -49.18
N ASN A 826 -17.73 0.60 -48.41
CA ASN A 826 -16.57 1.40 -48.76
C ASN A 826 -15.28 0.68 -48.33
N HIS A 827 -14.66 -0.06 -49.25
CA HIS A 827 -13.49 -0.88 -48.96
C HIS A 827 -12.28 -0.07 -48.48
N GLU A 828 -12.08 1.15 -48.97
CA GLU A 828 -10.97 2.01 -48.57
C GLU A 828 -11.08 2.40 -47.09
N LYS A 829 -12.26 2.88 -46.66
CA LYS A 829 -12.53 3.19 -45.25
C LYS A 829 -12.35 1.96 -44.36
N VAL A 830 -12.86 0.81 -44.79
CA VAL A 830 -12.71 -0.46 -44.08
C VAL A 830 -11.24 -0.83 -43.91
N ASP A 831 -10.43 -0.76 -44.97
CA ASP A 831 -9.00 -1.11 -44.91
C ASP A 831 -8.18 -0.14 -44.06
N ASN A 832 -8.52 1.15 -44.08
CA ASN A 832 -7.92 2.15 -43.19
C ASN A 832 -8.19 1.82 -41.71
N VAL A 833 -9.42 1.43 -41.37
CA VAL A 833 -9.81 1.05 -40.01
C VAL A 833 -9.14 -0.24 -39.57
N VAL A 834 -9.14 -1.27 -40.42
CA VAL A 834 -8.46 -2.55 -40.11
C VAL A 834 -6.96 -2.33 -39.87
N ARG A 835 -6.30 -1.50 -40.69
CA ARG A 835 -4.89 -1.11 -40.46
C ARG A 835 -4.70 -0.40 -39.12
N LYS A 836 -5.62 0.49 -38.73
CA LYS A 836 -5.56 1.17 -37.43
C LYS A 836 -5.70 0.19 -36.27
N ILE A 837 -6.63 -0.76 -36.35
CA ILE A 837 -6.83 -1.78 -35.30
C ILE A 837 -5.61 -2.71 -35.21
N ASN A 838 -5.03 -3.14 -36.33
CA ASN A 838 -3.78 -3.92 -36.33
C ASN A 838 -2.61 -3.14 -35.71
N SER A 839 -2.48 -1.85 -36.03
CA SER A 839 -1.49 -0.97 -35.43
C SER A 839 -1.70 -0.83 -33.92
N LEU A 840 -2.94 -0.72 -33.47
CA LEU A 840 -3.29 -0.68 -32.05
C LEU A 840 -2.87 -1.97 -31.32
N ASP A 841 -3.19 -3.15 -31.85
CA ASP A 841 -2.80 -4.43 -31.27
C ASP A 841 -1.27 -4.52 -31.10
N PHE A 842 -0.52 -4.11 -32.12
CA PHE A 842 0.93 -4.06 -32.08
C PHE A 842 1.46 -3.10 -31.00
N MET A 843 0.92 -1.87 -30.94
CA MET A 843 1.31 -0.87 -29.94
C MET A 843 1.03 -1.37 -28.52
N ASN A 844 -0.14 -1.96 -28.29
CA ASN A 844 -0.52 -2.48 -26.97
C ASN A 844 0.39 -3.66 -26.56
N LYS A 845 0.69 -4.58 -27.47
CA LYS A 845 1.67 -5.65 -27.21
C LYS A 845 3.06 -5.11 -26.88
N ALA A 846 3.51 -4.07 -27.58
CA ALA A 846 4.79 -3.42 -27.30
C ALA A 846 4.81 -2.76 -25.91
N VAL A 847 3.73 -2.08 -25.51
CA VAL A 847 3.56 -1.51 -24.16
C VAL A 847 3.59 -2.61 -23.10
N MET A 848 2.84 -3.69 -23.29
CA MET A 848 2.78 -4.80 -22.33
C MET A 848 4.13 -5.52 -22.18
N GLY A 849 4.87 -5.68 -23.28
CA GLY A 849 6.20 -6.27 -23.31
C GLY A 849 7.32 -5.38 -22.78
N ASN A 850 7.06 -4.09 -22.55
CA ASN A 850 8.06 -3.16 -22.04
C ASN A 850 8.28 -3.38 -20.53
N SER A 851 9.46 -3.88 -20.13
CA SER A 851 9.80 -4.14 -18.72
C SER A 851 10.14 -2.89 -17.91
N GLU A 852 10.32 -1.74 -18.57
CA GLU A 852 10.65 -0.47 -17.91
C GLU A 852 9.40 0.24 -17.37
N LEU A 853 8.23 -0.02 -17.96
CA LEU A 853 6.96 0.55 -17.52
C LEU A 853 6.39 -0.19 -16.30
N SER A 854 5.88 0.57 -15.34
CA SER A 854 5.06 0.07 -14.23
C SER A 854 3.72 -0.48 -14.72
N ARG A 855 3.00 -1.21 -13.86
CA ARG A 855 1.68 -1.75 -14.19
C ARG A 855 0.67 -0.64 -14.53
N LYS A 856 0.65 0.44 -13.73
CA LYS A 856 -0.17 1.64 -13.97
C LYS A 856 0.15 2.28 -15.32
N GLU A 857 1.42 2.59 -15.58
CA GLU A 857 1.83 3.21 -16.86
C GLU A 857 1.48 2.35 -18.08
N LYS A 858 1.52 1.01 -17.95
CA LYS A 858 1.07 0.10 -19.01
C LYS A 858 -0.43 0.22 -19.22
N HIS A 859 -1.20 0.20 -18.14
CA HIS A 859 -2.65 0.35 -18.19
C HIS A 859 -3.03 1.68 -18.86
N ASP A 860 -2.51 2.81 -18.36
CA ASP A 860 -2.82 4.15 -18.86
C ASP A 860 -2.51 4.29 -20.36
N LYS A 861 -1.35 3.78 -20.81
CA LYS A 861 -0.97 3.82 -22.23
C LYS A 861 -1.86 2.95 -23.09
N VAL A 862 -2.21 1.73 -22.64
CA VAL A 862 -3.11 0.85 -23.37
C VAL A 862 -4.49 1.49 -23.49
N THR A 863 -4.99 2.07 -22.40
CA THR A 863 -6.26 2.80 -22.36
C THR A 863 -6.24 4.00 -23.31
N SER A 864 -5.22 4.85 -23.25
CA SER A 864 -5.05 5.99 -24.17
C SER A 864 -4.98 5.55 -25.64
N ASN A 865 -4.23 4.49 -25.94
CA ASN A 865 -4.16 3.94 -27.30
C ASN A 865 -5.53 3.49 -27.82
N LYS A 866 -6.34 2.82 -26.97
CA LYS A 866 -7.71 2.40 -27.31
C LYS A 866 -8.61 3.59 -27.59
N TYR A 867 -8.61 4.62 -26.73
CA TYR A 867 -9.40 5.85 -26.95
C TYR A 867 -9.01 6.58 -28.24
N ASN A 868 -7.71 6.70 -28.52
CA ASN A 868 -7.21 7.32 -29.74
C ASN A 868 -7.64 6.55 -30.99
N ALA A 869 -7.64 5.23 -30.94
CA ALA A 869 -8.17 4.41 -32.03
C ALA A 869 -9.68 4.56 -32.19
N ALA A 870 -10.44 4.56 -31.08
CA ALA A 870 -11.89 4.74 -31.12
C ALA A 870 -12.29 6.09 -31.73
N LYS A 871 -11.61 7.18 -31.33
CA LYS A 871 -11.80 8.52 -31.91
C LYS A 871 -11.55 8.51 -33.42
N TYR A 872 -10.41 7.95 -33.86
CA TYR A 872 -10.10 7.81 -35.28
C TYR A 872 -11.17 7.04 -36.06
N ILE A 873 -11.67 5.92 -35.51
CA ILE A 873 -12.70 5.09 -36.16
C ILE A 873 -14.02 5.84 -36.25
N LYS A 874 -14.40 6.58 -35.20
CA LYS A 874 -15.59 7.44 -35.18
C LYS A 874 -15.55 8.48 -36.31
N ASP A 875 -14.39 9.09 -36.51
CA ASP A 875 -14.18 10.13 -37.54
C ASP A 875 -14.29 9.60 -38.98
N GLN A 876 -14.13 8.29 -39.20
CA GLN A 876 -14.33 7.68 -40.53
C GLN A 876 -15.80 7.67 -40.98
N LYS A 877 -16.75 7.93 -40.06
CA LYS A 877 -18.20 7.93 -40.31
C LYS A 877 -18.64 6.66 -41.04
N LEU A 878 -18.34 5.51 -40.45
CA LEU A 878 -18.64 4.19 -41.02
C LEU A 878 -20.14 3.92 -41.04
N THR A 879 -20.65 3.34 -42.12
CA THR A 879 -22.02 2.80 -42.16
C THR A 879 -22.10 1.45 -41.44
N LYS A 880 -23.32 0.96 -41.15
CA LYS A 880 -23.51 -0.40 -40.60
C LYS A 880 -22.88 -1.49 -41.50
N ALA A 881 -22.85 -1.29 -42.82
CA ALA A 881 -22.21 -2.20 -43.76
C ALA A 881 -20.69 -2.18 -43.66
N ASP A 882 -20.10 -0.99 -43.50
CA ASP A 882 -18.66 -0.84 -43.30
C ASP A 882 -18.22 -1.47 -41.97
N ILE A 883 -18.99 -1.30 -40.89
CA ILE A 883 -18.68 -1.89 -39.57
C ILE A 883 -18.71 -3.43 -39.63
N VAL A 884 -19.72 -4.03 -40.28
CA VAL A 884 -19.76 -5.49 -40.50
C VAL A 884 -18.57 -5.96 -41.32
N ALA A 885 -18.14 -5.20 -42.34
CA ALA A 885 -16.98 -5.54 -43.16
C ALA A 885 -15.66 -5.42 -42.39
N VAL A 886 -15.49 -4.40 -41.54
CA VAL A 886 -14.35 -4.26 -40.62
C VAL A 886 -14.29 -5.47 -39.69
N MET A 887 -15.39 -5.80 -39.01
CA MET A 887 -15.46 -6.96 -38.12
C MET A 887 -15.12 -8.25 -38.86
N LYS A 888 -15.72 -8.50 -40.04
CA LYS A 888 -15.38 -9.70 -40.82
C LYS A 888 -13.90 -9.75 -41.21
N LYS A 889 -13.26 -8.63 -41.57
CA LYS A 889 -11.82 -8.62 -41.90
C LYS A 889 -10.95 -8.88 -40.66
N CYS A 890 -11.20 -8.20 -39.55
CA CYS A 890 -10.46 -8.38 -38.30
C CYS A 890 -10.69 -9.75 -37.63
N LEU A 891 -11.88 -10.33 -37.80
CA LEU A 891 -12.21 -11.65 -37.26
C LEU A 891 -11.75 -12.77 -38.21
N ASN A 892 -11.71 -12.57 -39.54
CA ASN A 892 -11.25 -13.58 -40.51
C ASN A 892 -9.75 -13.55 -40.79
N THR A 893 -8.96 -12.68 -40.15
CA THR A 893 -7.48 -12.72 -40.24
C THR A 893 -6.87 -14.01 -39.70
N VAL A 894 -7.68 -14.90 -39.12
CA VAL A 894 -7.32 -16.27 -38.71
C VAL A 894 -7.86 -17.28 -39.73
N LYS A 895 -7.24 -17.40 -40.90
CA LYS A 895 -7.42 -18.58 -41.78
C LYS A 895 -6.17 -19.46 -41.73
N HIS A 896 -6.31 -20.71 -41.30
CA HIS A 896 -5.32 -21.76 -41.58
C HIS A 896 -5.99 -23.06 -42.04
N LYS A 897 -5.24 -23.81 -42.85
CA LYS A 897 -5.61 -24.94 -43.73
C LYS A 897 -6.28 -26.18 -43.07
N SER A 898 -6.63 -26.18 -41.78
CA SER A 898 -7.00 -27.40 -41.05
C SER A 898 -8.30 -27.34 -40.22
N ASN A 899 -9.20 -26.38 -40.45
CA ASN A 899 -10.47 -26.22 -39.70
C ASN A 899 -10.31 -26.04 -38.15
N ARG A 900 -9.09 -25.85 -37.63
CA ARG A 900 -8.84 -25.48 -36.23
C ARG A 900 -8.62 -23.97 -36.12
N ILE A 901 -9.39 -23.31 -35.26
CA ILE A 901 -9.27 -21.88 -34.92
C ILE A 901 -7.94 -21.67 -34.17
N ASP A 902 -7.11 -20.72 -34.60
CA ASP A 902 -5.86 -20.38 -33.91
C ASP A 902 -6.17 -19.71 -32.57
N LYS A 903 -5.59 -20.22 -31.49
CA LYS A 903 -5.92 -19.86 -30.11
C LYS A 903 -5.24 -18.56 -29.63
N LYS A 904 -4.57 -17.80 -30.51
CA LYS A 904 -3.58 -16.76 -30.10
C LYS A 904 -3.71 -15.38 -30.74
N SER A 905 -4.73 -15.06 -31.55
CA SER A 905 -4.82 -13.72 -32.13
C SER A 905 -5.53 -12.73 -31.19
N GLY A 906 -4.75 -11.94 -30.44
CA GLY A 906 -5.28 -10.83 -29.61
C GLY A 906 -6.09 -9.78 -30.40
N ILE A 907 -6.02 -9.83 -31.75
CA ILE A 907 -6.72 -8.94 -32.66
C ILE A 907 -8.25 -9.06 -32.55
N GLU A 908 -8.81 -10.23 -32.24
CA GLU A 908 -10.27 -10.39 -32.12
C GLU A 908 -10.82 -9.62 -30.92
N SER A 909 -10.18 -9.76 -29.76
CA SER A 909 -10.57 -9.05 -28.52
C SER A 909 -10.49 -7.55 -28.73
N ILE A 910 -9.32 -7.04 -29.13
CA ILE A 910 -9.10 -5.60 -29.29
C ILE A 910 -10.01 -4.98 -30.37
N SER A 911 -10.38 -5.73 -31.40
CA SER A 911 -11.34 -5.28 -32.41
C SER A 911 -12.73 -5.09 -31.81
N LEU A 912 -13.23 -6.09 -31.07
CA LEU A 912 -14.54 -6.00 -30.42
C LEU A 912 -14.57 -4.87 -29.39
N GLU A 913 -13.52 -4.76 -28.58
CA GLU A 913 -13.38 -3.71 -27.56
C GLU A 913 -13.46 -2.31 -28.16
N VAL A 914 -12.60 -2.02 -29.14
CA VAL A 914 -12.49 -0.66 -29.69
C VAL A 914 -13.72 -0.30 -30.51
N LEU A 915 -14.29 -1.26 -31.25
CA LEU A 915 -15.55 -1.03 -31.96
C LEU A 915 -16.71 -0.80 -30.98
N PHE A 916 -16.74 -1.47 -29.83
CA PHE A 916 -17.78 -1.25 -28.82
C PHE A 916 -17.60 0.11 -28.13
N ILE A 917 -16.38 0.48 -27.76
CA ILE A 917 -16.06 1.85 -27.28
C ILE A 917 -16.52 2.90 -28.30
N THR A 918 -16.40 2.61 -29.60
CA THR A 918 -16.76 3.56 -30.66
C THR A 918 -18.27 3.66 -30.91
N PHE A 919 -18.99 2.53 -30.91
CA PHE A 919 -20.36 2.45 -31.44
C PHE A 919 -21.42 1.97 -30.44
N GLY A 920 -21.03 1.46 -29.26
CA GLY A 920 -21.94 0.99 -28.21
C GLY A 920 -23.04 0.07 -28.72
N ASP A 921 -24.28 0.37 -28.35
CA ASP A 921 -25.48 -0.41 -28.73
C ASP A 921 -25.68 -0.56 -30.24
N SER A 922 -25.19 0.40 -31.04
CA SER A 922 -25.27 0.30 -32.51
C SER A 922 -24.45 -0.87 -33.05
N LEU A 923 -23.39 -1.28 -32.34
CA LEU A 923 -22.63 -2.48 -32.66
C LEU A 923 -23.43 -3.75 -32.35
N LEU A 924 -24.12 -3.80 -31.21
CA LEU A 924 -24.94 -4.95 -30.78
C LEU A 924 -26.06 -5.27 -31.77
N GLN A 925 -26.61 -4.25 -32.42
CA GLN A 925 -27.63 -4.43 -33.46
C GLN A 925 -27.14 -5.25 -34.67
N LEU A 926 -25.82 -5.35 -34.88
CA LEU A 926 -25.21 -6.09 -35.99
C LEU A 926 -25.07 -7.59 -35.71
N PHE A 927 -25.25 -8.03 -34.47
CA PHE A 927 -25.30 -9.44 -34.09
C PHE A 927 -26.72 -10.00 -34.27
N LYS A 928 -26.81 -11.29 -34.63
CA LYS A 928 -28.04 -12.03 -34.84
C LYS A 928 -28.85 -12.12 -33.56
#